data_AF-A0A3D3DCA7-F1
#
_entry.id   AF-A0A3D3DCA7-F1
#
_cell.length_a   1.000
_cell.length_b   1.000
_cell.length_c   1.000
_cell.angle_alpha   90.00
_cell.angle_beta   90.00
_cell.angle_gamma   90.00
#
_symmetry.space_group_name_H-M   'P 1'
#
loop_
_entity.id
_entity.type
_entity.pdbx_description
1 polymer ?
#
loop_
_entity_poly.entity_id
_entity_poly.type
_entity_poly.pdbx_seq_one_letter_code
_entity_poly.pdbx_strand_id
1 'polypeptide(L)'
;MYNFRTHILLCYGGACISSGSESVKEAMEEEITKAELQNEVEIVTTGCMGTCELGPIMVVYPEGIFYQKVKPEDAKEIVQEHLLKGRVVKRLFYKKPKTEEMVEVFNNIDFFKLQRKIALRNCGIINPLNIEEYIAADGYMAIGKVLTEMTPQQVVEEVKKSGLRGRGGAGFPTGLKWQFTAAAKSDRKYVLCNADEGDPGAFMDRSILEGDPHSVMEAMMICGYAIGSVQGYIYVRAEYPLAIERLSIAIKQARENKLLGKNILGTGFNFDIELRMGAGAFVCGEETALMRSIEGKRGQPRPKPPYPAQKGLFELPTVLNNVETYANIPYIILKGAEDYASVGTEKSKGTKVFALAGDINNTGLIEIPIGMPLGTIIYDIGGGIPNNKKLKAVQIGGPSGGCIPADHLNVRVDYESLKELGAIMGSGGLIVMDEDTCMVDLARYFMEFIQEESCGKCTPCREGTRIMLEILTRICQGKGKMKDLDTLEELSYQIKDTALCGLGQTAPNPILSTLRYFKDEYIEHIRDKKCRAGVCAELVYAPCSNACPASVNVPAYLAYTKEGQIKKALQIHLKNNPFPAVCGRVCPHKCEAKCRRNDLDAAVNIRSVKRFMADSVDDYLECFPEKQNSNGIKVAVIGSGPSGLSNAYFLTMLGYDVTVFESESKAGGMLTYAIPSYRLPKDIVEKEIQALSRYGVKIKTNTKIGKDITIDELKKQGFKAFYIAVGTGDSIMPVIEGADGNNRVISGLDFLYKINNNEKISVGQEVVVIGGGNTAIDAARTAKRMGANVTIVYRRTREEMPAEIEEIKEAENEGIKIQLLQNIKSIKSTSSNKLAVEFFDMRLSEFDKSGRRRPVEIEASSFVREIDLLILAIGQKPALNGLFDKELIKLNRNGTIFCSSHKGETMSEDIFAGGDVVTGPSTVVEAIGQAQKAAEAIDKYLTDGQEEYPWNIMDEIEVKFDPEEEPVDYERAKNILLPIEKRDSYTEVEKTWDKITACKEAERCLRCEYKKEEEGS
;
A
#
# COMPACT_ATOMS: atom_id res chain seq x y z
N MET A 1 33.59 -27.53 -30.33
CA MET A 1 32.67 -26.93 -29.36
C MET A 1 33.28 -27.16 -27.99
N TYR A 2 33.67 -26.09 -27.29
CA TYR A 2 33.98 -26.20 -25.87
C TYR A 2 32.68 -26.56 -25.16
N ASN A 3 32.68 -27.65 -24.40
CA ASN A 3 31.53 -28.06 -23.60
C ASN A 3 31.75 -27.45 -22.22
N PHE A 4 31.28 -26.22 -22.02
CA PHE A 4 31.43 -25.53 -20.74
C PHE A 4 30.70 -26.33 -19.65
N ARG A 5 31.34 -26.49 -18.48
CA ARG A 5 30.73 -27.22 -17.36
C ARG A 5 29.73 -26.37 -16.60
N THR A 6 29.87 -25.04 -16.66
CA THR A 6 29.08 -24.08 -15.91
C THR A 6 28.70 -22.90 -16.82
N HIS A 7 27.43 -22.51 -16.77
CA HIS A 7 26.94 -21.31 -17.44
C HIS A 7 26.45 -20.30 -16.40
N ILE A 8 26.89 -19.06 -16.56
CA ILE A 8 26.51 -17.92 -15.73
C ILE A 8 25.58 -17.05 -16.57
N LEU A 9 24.29 -17.08 -16.26
CA LEU A 9 23.32 -16.18 -16.86
C LEU A 9 23.32 -14.87 -16.07
N LEU A 10 23.91 -13.82 -16.63
CA LEU A 10 23.91 -12.49 -16.05
C LEU A 10 22.78 -11.66 -16.69
N CYS A 11 21.91 -11.10 -15.87
CA CYS A 11 20.82 -10.25 -16.36
C CYS A 11 21.38 -8.95 -16.93
N TYR A 12 21.14 -8.70 -18.22
CA TYR A 12 21.60 -7.53 -18.96
C TYR A 12 20.41 -6.75 -19.56
N GLY A 13 19.30 -6.68 -18.80
CA GLY A 13 18.18 -5.78 -19.07
C GLY A 13 18.44 -4.37 -18.54
N GLY A 14 17.69 -3.38 -19.05
CA GLY A 14 17.91 -1.96 -18.73
C GLY A 14 18.10 -1.64 -17.24
N ALA A 15 17.27 -2.21 -16.35
CA ALA A 15 17.38 -1.97 -14.91
C ALA A 15 18.69 -2.52 -14.31
N CYS A 16 19.11 -3.74 -14.67
CA CYS A 16 20.35 -4.33 -14.16
C CYS A 16 21.59 -3.61 -14.70
N ILE A 17 21.55 -3.12 -15.95
CA ILE A 17 22.61 -2.26 -16.51
C ILE A 17 22.74 -1.00 -15.66
N SER A 18 21.62 -0.32 -15.38
CA SER A 18 21.61 0.86 -14.51
C SER A 18 22.09 0.57 -13.08
N SER A 19 21.91 -0.66 -12.58
CA SER A 19 22.43 -1.12 -11.28
C SER A 19 23.88 -1.62 -11.31
N GLY A 20 24.59 -1.54 -12.44
CA GLY A 20 26.01 -1.88 -12.56
C GLY A 20 26.33 -3.29 -13.06
N SER A 21 25.43 -3.94 -13.81
CA SER A 21 25.68 -5.30 -14.35
C SER A 21 26.92 -5.37 -15.26
N GLU A 22 27.26 -4.29 -15.96
CA GLU A 22 28.45 -4.21 -16.81
C GLU A 22 29.74 -4.38 -15.99
N SER A 23 29.88 -3.61 -14.92
CA SER A 23 31.03 -3.74 -14.01
C SER A 23 31.11 -5.10 -13.33
N VAL A 24 29.96 -5.72 -13.02
CA VAL A 24 29.91 -7.10 -12.51
C VAL A 24 30.43 -8.09 -13.55
N LYS A 25 30.02 -7.94 -14.82
CA LYS A 25 30.49 -8.79 -15.92
C LYS A 25 32.01 -8.72 -16.06
N GLU A 26 32.55 -7.51 -16.12
CA GLU A 26 34.00 -7.28 -16.25
C GLU A 26 34.78 -7.91 -15.09
N ALA A 27 34.32 -7.70 -13.85
CA ALA A 27 34.96 -8.28 -12.67
C ALA A 27 34.90 -9.82 -12.67
N MET A 28 33.78 -10.41 -13.11
CA MET A 28 33.65 -11.86 -13.24
C MET A 28 34.58 -12.43 -14.32
N GLU A 29 34.67 -11.78 -15.49
CA GLU A 29 35.58 -12.18 -16.57
C GLU A 29 37.06 -12.13 -16.12
N GLU A 30 37.43 -11.09 -15.38
CA GLU A 30 38.78 -10.95 -14.83
C GLU A 30 39.10 -12.05 -13.81
N GLU A 31 38.21 -12.31 -12.86
CA GLU A 31 38.44 -13.33 -11.82
C GLU A 31 38.38 -14.76 -12.37
N ILE A 32 37.53 -15.05 -13.36
CA ILE A 32 37.51 -16.34 -14.07
C ILE A 32 38.85 -16.58 -14.77
N THR A 33 39.40 -15.54 -15.41
CA THR A 33 40.70 -15.62 -16.07
C THR A 33 41.83 -15.85 -15.07
N LYS A 34 41.82 -15.16 -13.92
CA LYS A 34 42.80 -15.38 -12.83
C LYS A 34 42.71 -16.80 -12.24
N ALA A 35 41.52 -17.39 -12.23
CA ALA A 35 41.29 -18.75 -11.75
C ALA A 35 41.53 -19.84 -12.81
N GLU A 36 41.93 -19.46 -14.04
CA GLU A 36 42.15 -20.36 -15.18
C GLU A 36 40.90 -21.16 -15.60
N LEU A 37 39.71 -20.60 -15.38
CA LEU A 37 38.41 -21.25 -15.64
C LEU A 37 37.75 -20.86 -16.98
N GLN A 38 38.44 -20.09 -17.83
CA GLN A 38 37.88 -19.51 -19.07
C GLN A 38 37.42 -20.53 -20.11
N ASN A 39 37.90 -21.78 -20.05
CA ASN A 39 37.48 -22.86 -20.94
C ASN A 39 36.39 -23.76 -20.32
N GLU A 40 36.03 -23.51 -19.07
CA GLU A 40 35.07 -24.31 -18.29
C GLU A 40 33.81 -23.53 -17.93
N VAL A 41 33.91 -22.21 -17.80
CA VAL A 41 32.81 -21.31 -17.42
C VAL A 41 32.51 -20.32 -18.54
N GLU A 42 31.25 -20.22 -18.90
CA GLU A 42 30.76 -19.22 -19.86
C GLU A 42 29.82 -18.21 -19.18
N ILE A 43 30.04 -16.92 -19.43
CA ILE A 43 29.10 -15.86 -19.01
C ILE A 43 28.21 -15.51 -20.20
N VAL A 44 26.92 -15.71 -20.03
CA VAL A 44 25.89 -15.37 -21.01
C VAL A 44 25.14 -14.13 -20.53
N THR A 45 25.23 -13.05 -21.29
CA THR A 45 24.45 -11.83 -21.02
C THR A 45 23.03 -12.00 -21.56
N THR A 46 22.07 -12.14 -20.66
CA THR A 46 20.68 -12.42 -21.01
C THR A 46 19.80 -11.17 -21.00
N GLY A 47 18.57 -11.28 -21.51
CA GLY A 47 17.53 -10.27 -21.32
C GLY A 47 17.09 -10.06 -19.86
N CYS A 48 16.05 -9.24 -19.65
CA CYS A 48 15.50 -9.01 -18.31
C CYS A 48 14.94 -10.31 -17.70
N MET A 49 15.34 -10.63 -16.46
CA MET A 49 14.84 -11.80 -15.72
C MET A 49 13.53 -11.56 -14.96
N GLY A 50 13.18 -10.29 -14.69
CA GLY A 50 11.90 -9.88 -14.10
C GLY A 50 12.03 -9.01 -12.85
N THR A 51 12.73 -9.46 -11.81
CA THR A 51 12.78 -8.79 -10.48
C THR A 51 13.76 -7.60 -10.45
N CYS A 52 13.34 -6.42 -10.92
CA CYS A 52 14.24 -5.26 -11.05
C CYS A 52 14.86 -4.80 -9.73
N GLU A 53 14.13 -4.88 -8.60
CA GLU A 53 14.59 -4.50 -7.25
C GLU A 53 15.84 -5.25 -6.78
N LEU A 54 16.07 -6.44 -7.34
CA LEU A 54 17.13 -7.36 -6.92
C LEU A 54 18.36 -7.30 -7.84
N GLY A 55 18.37 -6.37 -8.80
CA GLY A 55 19.47 -6.17 -9.73
C GLY A 55 20.77 -5.68 -9.06
N PRO A 56 21.96 -6.00 -9.62
CA PRO A 56 22.21 -6.97 -10.68
C PRO A 56 21.95 -8.43 -10.25
N ILE A 57 21.38 -9.23 -11.15
CA ILE A 57 20.98 -10.63 -10.91
C ILE A 57 21.85 -11.57 -11.74
N MET A 58 22.20 -12.71 -11.13
CA MET A 58 22.96 -13.76 -11.77
C MET A 58 22.40 -15.14 -11.40
N VAL A 59 22.29 -16.04 -12.39
CA VAL A 59 21.93 -17.45 -12.18
C VAL A 59 23.05 -18.35 -12.67
N VAL A 60 23.47 -19.31 -11.84
CA VAL A 60 24.55 -20.25 -12.16
C VAL A 60 23.98 -21.65 -12.37
N TYR A 61 24.21 -22.23 -13.55
CA TYR A 61 23.83 -23.60 -13.93
C TYR A 61 25.05 -24.54 -13.90
N PRO A 62 24.87 -25.84 -13.58
CA PRO A 62 23.60 -26.60 -13.59
C PRO A 62 22.73 -26.51 -12.31
N GLU A 63 23.25 -25.99 -11.21
CA GLU A 63 22.56 -25.99 -9.90
C GLU A 63 21.32 -25.07 -9.88
N GLY A 64 21.28 -24.06 -10.75
CA GLY A 64 20.18 -23.08 -10.80
C GLY A 64 20.19 -22.10 -9.63
N ILE A 65 21.38 -21.82 -9.08
CA ILE A 65 21.56 -20.94 -7.93
C ILE A 65 21.34 -19.48 -8.34
N PHE A 66 20.46 -18.81 -7.61
CA PHE A 66 20.11 -17.42 -7.83
C PHE A 66 20.87 -16.49 -6.88
N TYR A 67 21.66 -15.57 -7.45
CA TYR A 67 22.32 -14.50 -6.72
C TYR A 67 21.68 -13.15 -7.04
N GLN A 68 21.41 -12.37 -6.00
CA GLN A 68 20.82 -11.03 -6.08
C GLN A 68 21.77 -9.94 -5.57
N LYS A 69 21.53 -8.70 -6.03
CA LYS A 69 22.27 -7.49 -5.65
C LYS A 69 23.79 -7.69 -5.73
N VAL A 70 24.23 -8.42 -6.76
CA VAL A 70 25.64 -8.77 -6.97
C VAL A 70 26.42 -7.52 -7.30
N LYS A 71 27.55 -7.33 -6.61
CA LYS A 71 28.48 -6.22 -6.84
C LYS A 71 29.78 -6.71 -7.47
N PRO A 72 30.57 -5.83 -8.11
CA PRO A 72 31.87 -6.21 -8.65
C PRO A 72 32.79 -6.88 -7.62
N GLU A 73 32.74 -6.46 -6.35
CA GLU A 73 33.58 -7.03 -5.29
C GLU A 73 33.20 -8.47 -4.93
N ASP A 74 31.95 -8.88 -5.19
CA ASP A 74 31.45 -10.22 -4.92
C ASP A 74 32.00 -11.25 -5.92
N ALA A 75 32.49 -10.80 -7.09
CA ALA A 75 32.96 -11.67 -8.17
C ALA A 75 34.06 -12.63 -7.71
N LYS A 76 35.03 -12.12 -6.95
CA LYS A 76 36.13 -12.92 -6.39
C LYS A 76 35.61 -14.05 -5.49
N GLU A 77 34.67 -13.76 -4.60
CA GLU A 77 34.10 -14.76 -3.70
C GLU A 77 33.30 -15.82 -4.48
N ILE A 78 32.49 -15.40 -5.45
CA ILE A 78 31.71 -16.31 -6.29
C ILE A 78 32.62 -17.24 -7.10
N VAL A 79 33.66 -16.71 -7.75
CA VAL A 79 34.58 -17.53 -8.54
C VAL A 79 35.35 -18.51 -7.64
N GLN A 80 35.88 -18.04 -6.52
CA GLN A 80 36.72 -18.88 -5.65
C GLN A 80 35.94 -19.91 -4.83
N GLU A 81 34.77 -19.54 -4.29
CA GLU A 81 33.98 -20.44 -3.46
C GLU A 81 33.04 -21.29 -4.29
N HIS A 82 32.25 -20.68 -5.18
CA HIS A 82 31.24 -21.40 -5.94
C HIS A 82 31.83 -22.11 -7.15
N LEU A 83 32.45 -21.38 -8.07
CA LEU A 83 32.87 -21.95 -9.37
C LEU A 83 34.07 -22.91 -9.25
N LEU A 84 35.00 -22.62 -8.34
CA LEU A 84 36.20 -23.43 -8.14
C LEU A 84 36.02 -24.53 -7.09
N LYS A 85 35.38 -24.22 -5.94
CA LYS A 85 35.28 -25.14 -4.78
C LYS A 85 33.89 -25.77 -4.59
N GLY A 86 32.88 -25.37 -5.37
CA GLY A 86 31.51 -25.88 -5.29
C GLY A 86 30.70 -25.40 -4.07
N ARG A 87 31.17 -24.37 -3.35
CA ARG A 87 30.49 -23.83 -2.17
C ARG A 87 29.74 -22.53 -2.51
N VAL A 88 28.41 -22.60 -2.44
CA VAL A 88 27.53 -21.46 -2.73
C VAL A 88 27.65 -20.31 -1.73
N VAL A 89 27.49 -19.08 -2.22
CA VAL A 89 27.64 -17.85 -1.43
C VAL A 89 26.29 -17.46 -0.81
N LYS A 90 25.96 -18.04 0.35
CA LYS A 90 24.63 -17.92 0.99
C LYS A 90 24.18 -16.49 1.29
N ARG A 91 25.11 -15.57 1.56
CA ARG A 91 24.78 -14.16 1.85
C ARG A 91 24.11 -13.44 0.67
N LEU A 92 24.32 -13.93 -0.55
CA LEU A 92 23.77 -13.38 -1.80
C LEU A 92 22.45 -14.02 -2.22
N PHE A 93 21.90 -14.95 -1.44
CA PHE A 93 20.63 -15.59 -1.75
C PHE A 93 19.44 -14.63 -1.58
N TYR A 94 18.36 -14.94 -2.31
CA TYR A 94 17.08 -14.25 -2.11
C TYR A 94 16.60 -14.48 -0.68
N LYS A 95 16.18 -13.41 -0.03
CA LYS A 95 15.51 -13.46 1.28
C LYS A 95 14.06 -13.10 1.08
N LYS A 96 13.15 -13.95 1.55
CA LYS A 96 11.71 -13.63 1.53
C LYS A 96 11.46 -12.35 2.34
N PRO A 97 10.78 -11.32 1.79
CA PRO A 97 10.56 -10.04 2.47
C PRO A 97 9.90 -10.15 3.85
N LYS A 98 9.12 -11.22 4.09
CA LYS A 98 8.36 -11.41 5.34
C LYS A 98 9.03 -12.31 6.38
N THR A 99 9.71 -13.37 5.94
CA THR A 99 10.26 -14.40 6.85
C THR A 99 11.77 -14.38 6.94
N GLU A 100 12.45 -13.59 6.09
CA GLU A 100 13.90 -13.59 5.88
C GLU A 100 14.50 -14.97 5.53
N GLU A 101 13.65 -15.95 5.22
CA GLU A 101 14.06 -17.27 4.78
C GLU A 101 14.86 -17.16 3.47
N MET A 102 16.03 -17.78 3.46
CA MET A 102 16.90 -17.80 2.28
C MET A 102 16.42 -18.84 1.28
N VAL A 103 16.25 -18.42 0.03
CA VAL A 103 15.88 -19.30 -1.09
C VAL A 103 17.02 -19.33 -2.08
N GLU A 104 17.55 -20.53 -2.32
CA GLU A 104 18.74 -20.76 -3.16
C GLU A 104 18.38 -20.93 -4.66
N VAL A 105 17.32 -21.68 -4.96
CA VAL A 105 16.95 -22.05 -6.34
C VAL A 105 15.95 -21.06 -6.90
N PHE A 106 16.24 -20.55 -8.10
CA PHE A 106 15.40 -19.60 -8.85
C PHE A 106 13.90 -19.99 -8.88
N ASN A 107 13.59 -21.27 -9.15
CA ASN A 107 12.20 -21.76 -9.26
C ASN A 107 11.42 -21.78 -7.94
N ASN A 108 12.11 -21.71 -6.79
CA ASN A 108 11.48 -21.74 -5.47
C ASN A 108 11.14 -20.35 -4.93
N ILE A 109 11.54 -19.28 -5.64
CA ILE A 109 11.25 -17.90 -5.26
C ILE A 109 9.79 -17.61 -5.58
N ASP A 110 9.04 -17.13 -4.57
CA ASP A 110 7.59 -16.90 -4.66
C ASP A 110 7.20 -15.98 -5.83
N PHE A 111 8.06 -15.00 -6.15
CA PHE A 111 7.89 -14.10 -7.29
C PHE A 111 7.77 -14.84 -8.64
N PHE A 112 8.56 -15.89 -8.87
CA PHE A 112 8.57 -16.63 -10.14
C PHE A 112 7.58 -17.80 -10.16
N LYS A 113 7.31 -18.41 -9.00
CA LYS A 113 6.56 -19.66 -8.87
C LYS A 113 5.14 -19.64 -9.45
N LEU A 114 4.45 -18.51 -9.35
CA LEU A 114 3.05 -18.36 -9.79
C LEU A 114 2.92 -17.81 -11.22
N GLN A 115 4.04 -17.55 -11.90
CA GLN A 115 4.03 -17.03 -13.26
C GLN A 115 3.91 -18.14 -14.30
N ARG A 116 3.29 -17.83 -15.44
CA ARG A 116 3.32 -18.69 -16.64
C ARG A 116 3.88 -17.86 -17.79
N LYS A 117 5.15 -18.08 -18.11
CA LYS A 117 5.85 -17.32 -19.16
C LYS A 117 5.53 -17.90 -20.55
N ILE A 118 4.86 -17.12 -21.40
CA ILE A 118 4.59 -17.42 -22.81
C ILE A 118 5.24 -16.33 -23.68
N ALA A 119 4.90 -15.06 -23.43
CA ALA A 119 5.48 -13.91 -24.13
C ALA A 119 6.94 -13.68 -23.69
N LEU A 120 7.25 -13.89 -22.40
CA LEU A 120 8.59 -13.74 -21.83
C LEU A 120 9.38 -15.06 -21.77
N ARG A 121 8.96 -16.11 -22.50
CA ARG A 121 9.50 -17.48 -22.37
C ARG A 121 11.01 -17.60 -22.58
N ASN A 122 11.60 -16.71 -23.37
CA ASN A 122 13.03 -16.70 -23.68
C ASN A 122 13.80 -15.62 -22.89
N CYS A 123 13.09 -14.64 -22.32
CA CYS A 123 13.72 -13.53 -21.59
C CYS A 123 14.40 -14.03 -20.32
N GLY A 124 15.70 -13.71 -20.19
CA GLY A 124 16.53 -14.16 -19.06
C GLY A 124 17.13 -15.56 -19.24
N ILE A 125 16.90 -16.22 -20.38
CA ILE A 125 17.42 -17.55 -20.69
C ILE A 125 18.40 -17.51 -21.85
N ILE A 126 18.07 -16.79 -22.93
CA ILE A 126 18.93 -16.65 -24.11
C ILE A 126 19.72 -15.34 -24.11
N ASN A 127 20.81 -15.32 -24.86
CA ASN A 127 21.50 -14.12 -25.29
C ASN A 127 20.73 -13.46 -26.45
N PRO A 128 20.15 -12.25 -26.26
CA PRO A 128 19.35 -11.58 -27.29
C PRO A 128 20.16 -11.13 -28.52
N LEU A 129 21.50 -11.14 -28.43
CA LEU A 129 22.41 -10.77 -29.52
C LEU A 129 22.84 -11.97 -30.37
N ASN A 130 22.43 -13.20 -30.01
CA ASN A 130 22.82 -14.41 -30.71
C ASN A 130 21.60 -15.15 -31.30
N ILE A 131 21.47 -15.08 -32.63
CA ILE A 131 20.39 -15.76 -33.35
C ILE A 131 20.42 -17.30 -33.17
N GLU A 132 21.58 -17.90 -32.96
CA GLU A 132 21.71 -19.36 -32.82
C GLU A 132 21.04 -19.85 -31.53
N GLU A 133 21.09 -19.08 -30.45
CA GLU A 133 20.40 -19.40 -29.20
C GLU A 133 18.88 -19.29 -29.34
N TYR A 134 18.37 -18.32 -30.11
CA TYR A 134 16.94 -18.27 -30.44
C TYR A 134 16.52 -19.49 -31.25
N ILE A 135 17.30 -19.90 -32.26
CA ILE A 135 17.03 -21.10 -33.06
C ILE A 135 17.08 -22.37 -32.19
N ALA A 136 18.05 -22.47 -31.27
CA ALA A 136 18.15 -23.59 -30.33
C ALA A 136 16.94 -23.66 -29.38
N ALA A 137 16.30 -22.52 -29.10
CA ALA A 137 15.06 -22.40 -28.33
C ALA A 137 13.79 -22.47 -29.21
N ASP A 138 13.79 -23.32 -30.25
CA ASP A 138 12.71 -23.52 -31.23
C ASP A 138 12.38 -22.30 -32.12
N GLY A 139 13.25 -21.28 -32.15
CA GLY A 139 13.07 -20.08 -32.94
C GLY A 139 13.05 -20.33 -34.45
N TYR A 140 12.21 -19.59 -35.17
CA TYR A 140 11.96 -19.75 -36.61
C TYR A 140 11.28 -21.07 -37.03
N MET A 141 11.05 -22.01 -36.11
CA MET A 141 10.28 -23.23 -36.41
C MET A 141 8.81 -22.91 -36.69
N ALA A 142 8.24 -21.87 -36.09
CA ALA A 142 6.83 -21.53 -36.27
C ALA A 142 6.58 -21.00 -37.69
N ILE A 143 7.44 -20.10 -38.19
CA ILE A 143 7.35 -19.67 -39.59
C ILE A 143 7.67 -20.79 -40.57
N GLY A 144 8.63 -21.68 -40.24
CA GLY A 144 8.91 -22.87 -41.03
C GLY A 144 7.65 -23.70 -41.26
N LYS A 145 6.97 -24.08 -40.16
CA LYS A 145 5.69 -24.80 -40.18
C LYS A 145 4.62 -24.05 -40.97
N VAL A 146 4.48 -22.74 -40.76
CA VAL A 146 3.48 -21.92 -41.46
C VAL A 146 3.68 -21.95 -42.97
N LEU A 147 4.92 -21.83 -43.45
CA LEU A 147 5.21 -21.78 -44.87
C LEU A 147 5.14 -23.15 -45.57
N THR A 148 5.34 -24.24 -44.84
CA THR A 148 5.35 -25.60 -45.42
C THR A 148 4.06 -26.38 -45.23
N GLU A 149 3.29 -26.12 -44.16
CA GLU A 149 2.15 -26.94 -43.75
C GLU A 149 0.82 -26.19 -43.69
N MET A 150 0.81 -24.85 -43.70
CA MET A 150 -0.39 -24.06 -43.52
C MET A 150 -0.67 -23.12 -44.70
N THR A 151 -1.94 -22.94 -45.02
CA THR A 151 -2.39 -21.86 -45.91
C THR A 151 -2.56 -20.55 -45.14
N PRO A 152 -2.49 -19.36 -45.78
CA PRO A 152 -2.70 -18.08 -45.11
C PRO A 152 -4.00 -18.01 -44.31
N GLN A 153 -5.08 -18.58 -44.84
CA GLN A 153 -6.38 -18.66 -44.16
C GLN A 153 -6.34 -19.55 -42.91
N GLN A 154 -5.65 -20.69 -42.95
CA GLN A 154 -5.49 -21.54 -41.76
C GLN A 154 -4.72 -20.83 -40.65
N VAL A 155 -3.72 -20.00 -40.99
CA VAL A 155 -3.00 -19.18 -40.00
C VAL A 155 -3.94 -18.19 -39.32
N VAL A 156 -4.77 -17.48 -40.10
CA VAL A 156 -5.76 -16.53 -39.55
C VAL A 156 -6.75 -17.25 -38.63
N GLU A 157 -7.26 -18.41 -39.03
CA GLU A 157 -8.20 -19.18 -38.21
C GLU A 157 -7.54 -19.77 -36.96
N GLU A 158 -6.27 -20.17 -37.00
CA GLU A 158 -5.54 -20.64 -35.81
C GLU A 158 -5.37 -19.51 -34.77
N VAL A 159 -4.96 -18.31 -35.21
CA VAL A 159 -4.84 -17.13 -34.34
C VAL A 159 -6.21 -16.67 -33.82
N LYS A 160 -7.28 -16.88 -34.59
CA LYS A 160 -8.65 -16.60 -34.14
C LYS A 160 -9.13 -17.62 -33.13
N LYS A 161 -8.84 -18.91 -33.33
CA LYS A 161 -9.18 -20.02 -32.43
C LYS A 161 -8.48 -19.89 -31.08
N SER A 162 -7.26 -19.32 -31.04
CA SER A 162 -6.53 -19.10 -29.78
C SER A 162 -7.23 -18.10 -28.85
N GLY A 163 -8.10 -17.25 -29.39
CA GLY A 163 -8.76 -16.18 -28.63
C GLY A 163 -7.82 -15.05 -28.23
N LEU A 164 -6.64 -14.92 -28.86
CA LEU A 164 -5.69 -13.83 -28.59
C LEU A 164 -6.35 -12.46 -28.82
N ARG A 165 -6.29 -11.62 -27.79
CA ARG A 165 -6.72 -10.23 -27.82
C ARG A 165 -5.49 -9.32 -27.84
N GLY A 166 -5.60 -8.18 -28.52
CA GLY A 166 -4.52 -7.19 -28.59
C GLY A 166 -4.09 -6.73 -27.21
N ARG A 167 -2.79 -6.83 -26.94
CA ARG A 167 -2.18 -6.60 -25.61
C ARG A 167 -1.82 -5.14 -25.30
N GLY A 168 -1.90 -4.25 -26.29
CA GLY A 168 -1.71 -2.80 -26.11
C GLY A 168 -2.92 -2.05 -25.54
N GLY A 169 -3.74 -2.67 -24.70
CA GLY A 169 -4.86 -2.00 -24.00
C GLY A 169 -6.27 -2.37 -24.47
N ALA A 170 -6.65 -2.05 -25.70
CA ALA A 170 -8.05 -2.13 -26.14
C ALA A 170 -8.64 -3.57 -26.18
N GLY A 171 -7.80 -4.60 -26.20
CA GLY A 171 -8.25 -6.00 -26.16
C GLY A 171 -9.07 -6.42 -27.38
N PHE A 172 -8.83 -5.87 -28.57
CA PHE A 172 -9.51 -6.27 -29.80
C PHE A 172 -9.04 -7.67 -30.27
N PRO A 173 -9.90 -8.58 -30.73
CA PRO A 173 -9.49 -9.92 -31.18
C PRO A 173 -8.50 -9.87 -32.37
N THR A 174 -7.30 -10.41 -32.18
CA THR A 174 -6.21 -10.32 -33.15
C THR A 174 -6.53 -11.05 -34.45
N GLY A 175 -7.10 -12.26 -34.37
CA GLY A 175 -7.49 -13.05 -35.54
C GLY A 175 -8.53 -12.34 -36.42
N LEU A 176 -9.50 -11.63 -35.83
CA LEU A 176 -10.45 -10.81 -36.59
C LEU A 176 -9.78 -9.63 -37.28
N LYS A 177 -8.81 -8.98 -36.59
CA LYS A 177 -8.04 -7.88 -37.18
C LYS A 177 -7.28 -8.35 -38.42
N TRP A 178 -6.67 -9.53 -38.35
CA TRP A 178 -5.96 -10.14 -39.47
C TRP A 178 -6.92 -10.54 -40.59
N GLN A 179 -8.08 -11.11 -40.25
CA GLN A 179 -9.12 -11.49 -41.21
C GLN A 179 -9.61 -10.28 -42.03
N PHE A 180 -9.88 -9.13 -41.37
CA PHE A 180 -10.33 -7.93 -42.06
C PHE A 180 -9.28 -7.36 -43.02
N THR A 181 -8.00 -7.32 -42.60
CA THR A 181 -6.90 -6.86 -43.47
C THR A 181 -6.61 -7.85 -44.60
N ALA A 182 -6.71 -9.15 -44.34
CA ALA A 182 -6.57 -10.20 -45.36
C ALA A 182 -7.68 -10.08 -46.44
N ALA A 183 -8.91 -9.81 -46.03
CA ALA A 183 -10.06 -9.64 -46.93
C ALA A 183 -10.02 -8.34 -47.76
N ALA A 184 -9.27 -7.32 -47.34
CA ALA A 184 -9.16 -6.06 -48.07
C ALA A 184 -8.42 -6.25 -49.41
N LYS A 185 -9.05 -5.81 -50.50
CA LYS A 185 -8.48 -5.86 -51.86
C LYS A 185 -7.46 -4.76 -52.06
N SER A 186 -6.19 -5.12 -52.21
CA SER A 186 -5.09 -4.20 -52.50
C SER A 186 -3.87 -4.98 -53.00
N ASP A 187 -3.10 -4.39 -53.92
CA ASP A 187 -1.85 -4.96 -54.43
C ASP A 187 -0.73 -4.94 -53.38
N ARG A 188 -0.84 -4.04 -52.39
CA ARG A 188 0.11 -3.90 -51.29
C ARG A 188 -0.61 -3.78 -49.96
N LYS A 189 -0.03 -4.42 -48.95
CA LYS A 189 -0.46 -4.36 -47.56
C LYS A 189 0.75 -4.16 -46.66
N TYR A 190 0.52 -3.73 -45.42
CA TYR A 190 1.60 -3.50 -44.45
C TYR A 190 1.33 -4.18 -43.12
N VAL A 191 2.40 -4.62 -42.47
CA VAL A 191 2.42 -5.15 -41.10
C VAL A 191 3.16 -4.17 -40.22
N LEU A 192 2.52 -3.67 -39.17
CA LEU A 192 3.14 -2.76 -38.22
C LEU A 192 3.24 -3.40 -36.84
N CYS A 193 4.37 -3.17 -36.19
CA CYS A 193 4.58 -3.41 -34.77
C CYS A 193 4.65 -2.07 -34.04
N ASN A 194 3.72 -1.88 -33.11
CA ASN A 194 3.69 -0.73 -32.22
C ASN A 194 4.50 -1.05 -30.95
N ALA A 195 5.68 -0.43 -30.86
CA ALA A 195 6.57 -0.45 -29.70
C ALA A 195 6.73 0.96 -29.10
N ASP A 196 5.69 1.79 -29.20
CA ASP A 196 5.60 3.10 -28.56
C ASP A 196 4.97 2.93 -27.15
N GLU A 197 5.66 2.19 -26.28
CA GLU A 197 5.26 1.93 -24.89
C GLU A 197 5.43 3.22 -24.07
N GLY A 198 4.50 4.15 -24.25
CA GLY A 198 4.52 5.49 -23.66
C GLY A 198 4.10 5.56 -22.19
N ASP A 199 3.43 4.52 -21.67
CA ASP A 199 2.84 4.55 -20.34
C ASP A 199 3.92 4.61 -19.24
N PRO A 200 3.89 5.62 -18.35
CA PRO A 200 4.71 5.67 -17.14
C PRO A 200 4.62 4.36 -16.34
N GLY A 201 5.79 3.80 -16.01
CA GLY A 201 5.90 2.54 -15.28
C GLY A 201 5.68 1.27 -16.12
N ALA A 202 5.40 1.37 -17.43
CA ALA A 202 5.35 0.23 -18.33
C ALA A 202 6.71 0.01 -19.02
N PHE A 203 7.18 -1.24 -19.03
CA PHE A 203 8.44 -1.65 -19.66
C PHE A 203 8.42 -3.12 -20.11
N MET A 204 7.22 -3.64 -20.40
CA MET A 204 7.02 -5.01 -20.83
C MET A 204 7.39 -5.21 -22.30
N ASP A 205 6.96 -4.29 -23.18
CA ASP A 205 7.31 -4.33 -24.60
C ASP A 205 8.81 -4.11 -24.76
N ARG A 206 9.36 -3.13 -24.01
CA ARG A 206 10.80 -2.90 -23.90
C ARG A 206 11.56 -4.20 -23.60
N SER A 207 11.12 -4.93 -22.58
CA SER A 207 11.84 -6.12 -22.11
C SER A 207 11.77 -7.28 -23.10
N ILE A 208 10.67 -7.40 -23.87
CA ILE A 208 10.58 -8.36 -24.97
C ILE A 208 11.55 -7.95 -26.10
N LEU A 209 11.57 -6.68 -26.51
CA LEU A 209 12.46 -6.23 -27.58
C LEU A 209 13.94 -6.33 -27.20
N GLU A 210 14.26 -6.06 -25.94
CA GLU A 210 15.61 -6.20 -25.43
C GLU A 210 16.00 -7.66 -25.21
N GLY A 211 15.07 -8.54 -24.84
CA GLY A 211 15.37 -9.92 -24.43
C GLY A 211 15.10 -11.01 -25.46
N ASP A 212 14.18 -10.80 -26.39
CA ASP A 212 13.78 -11.74 -27.45
C ASP A 212 13.24 -10.99 -28.70
N PRO A 213 14.10 -10.19 -29.38
CA PRO A 213 13.68 -9.45 -30.56
C PRO A 213 13.24 -10.35 -31.73
N HIS A 214 13.86 -11.53 -31.87
CA HIS A 214 13.59 -12.46 -32.95
C HIS A 214 12.16 -13.03 -32.89
N SER A 215 11.60 -13.28 -31.70
CA SER A 215 10.20 -13.74 -31.58
C SER A 215 9.19 -12.73 -32.13
N VAL A 216 9.47 -11.43 -32.04
CA VAL A 216 8.59 -10.39 -32.60
C VAL A 216 8.71 -10.35 -34.12
N MET A 217 9.95 -10.46 -34.64
CA MET A 217 10.20 -10.49 -36.08
C MET A 217 9.56 -11.71 -36.75
N GLU A 218 9.72 -12.91 -36.16
CA GLU A 218 9.11 -14.14 -36.65
C GLU A 218 7.58 -14.02 -36.71
N ALA A 219 6.97 -13.47 -35.66
CA ALA A 219 5.53 -13.23 -35.62
C ALA A 219 5.05 -12.26 -36.72
N MET A 220 5.82 -11.20 -37.01
CA MET A 220 5.53 -10.29 -38.10
C MET A 220 5.62 -10.97 -39.46
N MET A 221 6.55 -11.91 -39.65
CA MET A 221 6.66 -12.72 -40.87
C MET A 221 5.42 -13.61 -41.04
N ILE A 222 4.98 -14.29 -39.96
CA ILE A 222 3.77 -15.11 -39.95
C ILE A 222 2.54 -14.26 -40.31
N CYS A 223 2.43 -13.06 -39.72
CA CYS A 223 1.38 -12.10 -40.03
C CYS A 223 1.43 -11.65 -41.51
N GLY A 224 2.62 -11.35 -42.01
CA GLY A 224 2.86 -10.96 -43.40
C GLY A 224 2.38 -12.03 -44.38
N TYR A 225 2.73 -13.30 -44.12
CA TYR A 225 2.24 -14.43 -44.89
C TYR A 225 0.72 -14.55 -44.84
N ALA A 226 0.13 -14.47 -43.64
CA ALA A 226 -1.31 -14.64 -43.42
C ALA A 226 -2.16 -13.59 -44.16
N ILE A 227 -1.71 -12.33 -44.23
CA ILE A 227 -2.47 -11.24 -44.86
C ILE A 227 -2.08 -10.97 -46.31
N GLY A 228 -0.94 -11.50 -46.76
CA GLY A 228 -0.34 -11.20 -48.07
C GLY A 228 0.46 -9.89 -48.11
N SER A 229 1.19 -9.58 -47.04
CA SER A 229 2.14 -8.45 -47.00
C SER A 229 3.57 -8.95 -47.22
N VAL A 230 4.37 -8.12 -47.90
CA VAL A 230 5.82 -8.32 -48.09
C VAL A 230 6.67 -7.32 -47.30
N GLN A 231 6.04 -6.38 -46.59
CA GLN A 231 6.72 -5.29 -45.89
C GLN A 231 6.18 -5.14 -44.46
N GLY A 232 7.10 -5.08 -43.51
CA GLY A 232 6.87 -4.76 -42.11
C GLY A 232 7.55 -3.45 -41.68
N TYR A 233 6.98 -2.78 -40.67
CA TYR A 233 7.65 -1.71 -39.94
C TYR A 233 7.54 -1.95 -38.43
N ILE A 234 8.64 -1.78 -37.71
CA ILE A 234 8.65 -1.72 -36.25
C ILE A 234 8.83 -0.25 -35.87
N TYR A 235 7.83 0.33 -35.20
CA TYR A 235 7.91 1.70 -34.70
C TYR A 235 8.29 1.66 -33.22
N VAL A 236 9.51 2.07 -32.90
CA VAL A 236 10.08 2.05 -31.54
C VAL A 236 10.32 3.48 -31.08
N ARG A 237 9.94 3.78 -29.84
CA ARG A 237 10.19 5.09 -29.23
C ARG A 237 11.69 5.38 -29.07
N ALA A 238 12.09 6.65 -29.19
CA ALA A 238 13.50 7.04 -29.15
C ALA A 238 14.16 6.79 -27.78
N GLU A 239 13.36 6.72 -26.72
CA GLU A 239 13.79 6.53 -25.34
C GLU A 239 14.25 5.09 -25.04
N TYR A 240 14.15 4.16 -26.00
CA TYR A 240 14.63 2.78 -25.90
C TYR A 240 15.86 2.52 -26.79
N PRO A 241 17.03 3.14 -26.51
CA PRO A 241 18.22 2.98 -27.35
C PRO A 241 18.71 1.53 -27.39
N LEU A 242 18.66 0.81 -26.27
CA LEU A 242 19.09 -0.60 -26.20
C LEU A 242 18.19 -1.52 -27.04
N ALA A 243 16.87 -1.30 -27.03
CA ALA A 243 15.95 -2.05 -27.88
C ALA A 243 16.22 -1.78 -29.37
N ILE A 244 16.48 -0.53 -29.75
CA ILE A 244 16.83 -0.13 -31.12
C ILE A 244 18.11 -0.82 -31.58
N GLU A 245 19.15 -0.84 -30.74
CA GLU A 245 20.41 -1.51 -31.00
C GLU A 245 20.22 -3.02 -31.23
N ARG A 246 19.58 -3.71 -30.26
CA ARG A 246 19.35 -5.16 -30.33
C ARG A 246 18.48 -5.57 -31.50
N LEU A 247 17.41 -4.81 -31.79
CA LEU A 247 16.59 -5.03 -32.98
C LEU A 247 17.38 -4.85 -34.28
N SER A 248 18.26 -3.85 -34.34
CA SER A 248 19.09 -3.61 -35.53
C SER A 248 20.04 -4.79 -35.79
N ILE A 249 20.61 -5.35 -34.72
CA ILE A 249 21.44 -6.55 -34.79
C ILE A 249 20.61 -7.77 -35.22
N ALA A 250 19.45 -8.00 -34.62
CA ALA A 250 18.56 -9.11 -34.95
C ALA A 250 18.09 -9.05 -36.42
N ILE A 251 17.70 -7.87 -36.92
CA ILE A 251 17.32 -7.66 -38.33
C ILE A 251 18.49 -7.97 -39.26
N LYS A 252 19.71 -7.53 -38.92
CA LYS A 252 20.92 -7.82 -39.70
C LYS A 252 21.18 -9.33 -39.75
N GLN A 253 21.20 -10.00 -38.60
CA GLN A 253 21.44 -11.45 -38.49
C GLN A 253 20.38 -12.26 -39.27
N ALA A 254 19.11 -11.89 -39.18
CA ALA A 254 18.04 -12.57 -39.92
C ALA A 254 18.19 -12.40 -41.44
N ARG A 255 18.63 -11.22 -41.93
CA ARG A 255 18.92 -11.01 -43.36
C ARG A 255 20.13 -11.82 -43.82
N GLU A 256 21.22 -11.84 -43.03
CA GLU A 256 22.44 -12.61 -43.33
C GLU A 256 22.15 -14.12 -43.42
N ASN A 257 21.26 -14.62 -42.57
CA ASN A 257 20.79 -16.02 -42.57
C ASN A 257 19.65 -16.30 -43.57
N LYS A 258 19.27 -15.33 -44.42
CA LYS A 258 18.17 -15.44 -45.41
C LYS A 258 16.82 -15.79 -44.79
N LEU A 259 16.62 -15.42 -43.53
CA LEU A 259 15.36 -15.51 -42.80
C LEU A 259 14.51 -14.24 -42.99
N LEU A 260 15.09 -13.13 -43.47
CA LEU A 260 14.38 -11.95 -43.96
C LEU A 260 14.82 -11.58 -45.38
N GLY A 261 13.97 -10.85 -46.09
CA GLY A 261 14.21 -10.41 -47.45
C GLY A 261 13.47 -11.27 -48.48
N LYS A 262 14.21 -11.83 -49.44
CA LYS A 262 13.64 -12.58 -50.56
C LYS A 262 13.80 -14.09 -50.40
N ASN A 263 12.80 -14.84 -50.86
CA ASN A 263 12.78 -16.30 -50.94
C ASN A 263 13.13 -16.98 -49.59
N ILE A 264 12.44 -16.55 -48.54
CA ILE A 264 12.65 -17.01 -47.17
C ILE A 264 12.46 -18.53 -47.10
N LEU A 265 13.44 -19.23 -46.53
CA LEU A 265 13.50 -20.70 -46.45
C LEU A 265 13.35 -21.43 -47.80
N GLY A 266 13.59 -20.75 -48.94
CA GLY A 266 13.42 -21.34 -50.27
C GLY A 266 11.98 -21.55 -50.72
N THR A 267 11.01 -20.93 -50.03
CA THR A 267 9.56 -21.16 -50.23
C THR A 267 8.91 -20.24 -51.27
N GLY A 268 9.65 -19.26 -51.81
CA GLY A 268 9.13 -18.20 -52.66
C GLY A 268 8.48 -17.02 -51.90
N PHE A 269 8.31 -17.13 -50.57
CA PHE A 269 7.79 -16.04 -49.74
C PHE A 269 8.84 -14.94 -49.53
N ASN A 270 8.40 -13.68 -49.61
CA ASN A 270 9.25 -12.50 -49.41
C ASN A 270 8.67 -11.64 -48.30
N PHE A 271 9.50 -11.24 -47.34
CA PHE A 271 9.10 -10.32 -46.28
C PHE A 271 10.33 -9.61 -45.72
N ASP A 272 10.28 -8.29 -45.64
CA ASP A 272 11.36 -7.49 -45.04
C ASP A 272 10.81 -6.50 -43.99
N ILE A 273 11.67 -6.10 -43.06
CA ILE A 273 11.31 -5.25 -41.92
C ILE A 273 12.19 -3.99 -41.91
N GLU A 274 11.56 -2.83 -41.76
CA GLU A 274 12.23 -1.56 -41.49
C GLU A 274 11.99 -1.10 -40.05
N LEU A 275 13.02 -0.57 -39.41
CA LEU A 275 12.92 0.09 -38.11
C LEU A 275 12.59 1.57 -38.30
N ARG A 276 11.61 2.08 -37.54
CA ARG A 276 11.23 3.50 -37.50
C ARG A 276 11.34 3.98 -36.06
N MET A 277 12.10 5.05 -35.85
CA MET A 277 12.25 5.67 -34.53
C MET A 277 11.19 6.74 -34.32
N GLY A 278 10.55 6.72 -33.16
CA GLY A 278 9.65 7.78 -32.72
C GLY A 278 10.37 9.05 -32.32
N ALA A 279 9.61 10.10 -32.01
CA ALA A 279 10.14 11.42 -31.65
C ALA A 279 9.63 11.91 -30.28
N GLY A 280 9.37 10.98 -29.34
CA GLY A 280 9.00 11.28 -27.96
C GLY A 280 7.59 11.85 -27.78
N ALA A 281 6.58 11.30 -28.47
CA ALA A 281 5.20 11.76 -28.35
C ALA A 281 4.28 10.58 -28.00
N PHE A 282 3.73 10.54 -26.78
CA PHE A 282 2.90 9.43 -26.27
C PHE A 282 1.70 9.12 -27.16
N VAL A 283 1.09 10.17 -27.74
CA VAL A 283 -0.06 10.00 -28.63
C VAL A 283 0.26 9.16 -29.88
N CYS A 284 1.53 9.02 -30.26
CA CYS A 284 1.95 8.14 -31.35
C CYS A 284 1.76 6.65 -31.02
N GLY A 285 1.46 6.28 -29.78
CA GLY A 285 0.99 4.95 -29.43
C GLY A 285 -0.42 4.66 -29.97
N GLU A 286 -1.20 5.69 -30.32
CA GLU A 286 -2.48 5.51 -31.02
C GLU A 286 -2.23 5.07 -32.47
N GLU A 287 -2.92 4.01 -32.88
CA GLU A 287 -2.76 3.32 -34.17
C GLU A 287 -2.63 4.25 -35.39
N THR A 288 -3.48 5.26 -35.53
CA THR A 288 -3.47 6.15 -36.70
C THR A 288 -2.49 7.31 -36.57
N ALA A 289 -2.22 7.76 -35.35
CA ALA A 289 -1.14 8.70 -35.07
C ALA A 289 0.23 8.08 -35.39
N LEU A 290 0.45 6.82 -35.00
CA LEU A 290 1.64 6.04 -35.34
C LEU A 290 1.89 6.01 -36.86
N MET A 291 0.85 5.66 -37.62
CA MET A 291 0.93 5.59 -39.09
C MET A 291 1.29 6.96 -39.69
N ARG A 292 0.75 8.06 -39.15
CA ARG A 292 1.13 9.41 -39.60
C ARG A 292 2.59 9.73 -39.29
N SER A 293 3.09 9.30 -38.14
CA SER A 293 4.49 9.48 -37.77
C SER A 293 5.41 8.75 -38.76
N ILE A 294 5.08 7.49 -39.12
CA ILE A 294 5.79 6.73 -40.17
C ILE A 294 5.73 7.45 -41.53
N GLU A 295 4.60 8.08 -41.87
CA GLU A 295 4.44 8.90 -43.08
C GLU A 295 5.24 10.21 -43.06
N GLY A 296 5.98 10.52 -41.99
CA GLY A 296 6.71 11.78 -41.83
C GLY A 296 5.81 12.98 -41.50
N LYS A 297 4.58 12.74 -41.03
CA LYS A 297 3.61 13.77 -40.64
C LYS A 297 3.52 13.86 -39.11
N ARG A 298 2.95 14.96 -38.60
CA ARG A 298 2.59 15.07 -37.18
C ARG A 298 1.67 13.93 -36.75
N GLY A 299 1.98 13.29 -35.61
CA GLY A 299 1.27 12.16 -35.02
C GLY A 299 -0.10 12.53 -34.44
N GLN A 300 -1.06 12.82 -35.30
CA GLN A 300 -2.42 13.18 -34.91
C GLN A 300 -3.42 12.08 -35.30
N PRO A 301 -4.26 11.58 -34.37
CA PRO A 301 -5.25 10.56 -34.69
C PRO A 301 -6.19 10.97 -35.83
N ARG A 302 -6.59 10.00 -36.66
CA ARG A 302 -7.56 10.16 -37.76
C ARG A 302 -8.96 9.73 -37.28
N PRO A 303 -10.04 10.41 -37.72
CA PRO A 303 -11.39 9.91 -37.51
C PRO A 303 -11.54 8.50 -38.11
N LYS A 304 -12.25 7.62 -37.40
CA LYS A 304 -12.61 6.27 -37.85
C LYS A 304 -14.14 6.25 -38.02
N PRO A 305 -14.70 5.83 -39.18
CA PRO A 305 -14.06 5.29 -40.38
C PRO A 305 -13.33 6.34 -41.26
N PRO A 306 -12.42 5.90 -42.19
CA PRO A 306 -12.06 4.51 -42.50
C PRO A 306 -11.13 3.87 -41.46
N TYR A 307 -11.27 2.56 -41.25
CA TYR A 307 -10.39 1.81 -40.34
C TYR A 307 -9.07 1.43 -41.01
N PRO A 308 -7.97 1.27 -40.24
CA PRO A 308 -6.66 0.97 -40.83
C PRO A 308 -6.55 -0.36 -41.57
N ALA A 309 -7.35 -1.35 -41.18
CA ALA A 309 -7.48 -2.62 -41.91
C ALA A 309 -7.95 -2.44 -43.36
N GLN A 310 -8.60 -1.31 -43.68
CA GLN A 310 -9.01 -0.93 -45.03
C GLN A 310 -8.09 0.13 -45.63
N LYS A 311 -7.84 1.22 -44.89
CA LYS A 311 -7.00 2.35 -45.31
C LYS A 311 -6.17 2.85 -44.12
N GLY A 312 -4.98 2.30 -43.97
CA GLY A 312 -4.04 2.62 -42.90
C GLY A 312 -2.83 3.42 -43.39
N LEU A 313 -1.65 2.80 -43.29
CA LEU A 313 -0.38 3.40 -43.70
C LEU A 313 -0.37 3.63 -45.21
N PHE A 314 -0.06 4.85 -45.63
CA PHE A 314 -0.10 5.27 -47.04
C PHE A 314 -1.47 5.01 -47.71
N GLU A 315 -2.54 5.05 -46.91
CA GLU A 315 -3.93 4.75 -47.33
C GLU A 315 -4.17 3.32 -47.83
N LEU A 316 -3.25 2.39 -47.55
CA LEU A 316 -3.34 0.98 -47.92
C LEU A 316 -3.76 0.10 -46.73
N PRO A 317 -4.34 -1.10 -46.97
CA PRO A 317 -4.70 -2.02 -45.90
C PRO A 317 -3.51 -2.35 -45.00
N THR A 318 -3.65 -2.07 -43.72
CA THR A 318 -2.55 -2.17 -42.75
C THR A 318 -3.03 -2.86 -41.49
N VAL A 319 -2.27 -3.86 -41.05
CA VAL A 319 -2.45 -4.44 -39.71
C VAL A 319 -1.43 -3.84 -38.76
N LEU A 320 -1.88 -3.49 -37.57
CA LEU A 320 -1.03 -3.01 -36.48
C LEU A 320 -1.32 -3.84 -35.24
N ASN A 321 -0.27 -4.41 -34.66
CA ASN A 321 -0.33 -5.11 -33.39
C ASN A 321 0.80 -4.61 -32.47
N ASN A 322 0.61 -4.76 -31.16
CA ASN A 322 1.59 -4.41 -30.14
C ASN A 322 2.65 -5.53 -30.00
N VAL A 323 3.82 -5.21 -29.44
CA VAL A 323 4.96 -6.14 -29.25
C VAL A 323 4.55 -7.42 -28.54
N GLU A 324 3.96 -7.34 -27.34
CA GLU A 324 3.50 -8.52 -26.60
C GLU A 324 2.51 -9.36 -27.41
N THR A 325 1.64 -8.71 -28.19
CA THR A 325 0.69 -9.43 -29.06
C THR A 325 1.42 -10.31 -30.08
N TYR A 326 2.50 -9.79 -30.68
CA TYR A 326 3.33 -10.57 -31.61
C TYR A 326 4.14 -11.66 -30.90
N ALA A 327 4.71 -11.38 -29.74
CA ALA A 327 5.51 -12.36 -28.98
C ALA A 327 4.74 -13.66 -28.64
N ASN A 328 3.41 -13.59 -28.56
CA ASN A 328 2.54 -14.76 -28.34
C ASN A 328 2.33 -15.63 -29.60
N ILE A 329 2.50 -15.09 -30.81
CA ILE A 329 2.14 -15.78 -32.06
C ILE A 329 2.98 -17.04 -32.32
N PRO A 330 4.33 -17.04 -32.21
CA PRO A 330 5.12 -18.24 -32.48
C PRO A 330 4.74 -19.39 -31.55
N TYR A 331 4.49 -19.11 -30.27
CA TYR A 331 4.02 -20.10 -29.30
C TYR A 331 2.66 -20.70 -29.71
N ILE A 332 1.69 -19.87 -30.11
CA ILE A 332 0.37 -20.31 -30.56
C ILE A 332 0.49 -21.27 -31.75
N ILE A 333 1.36 -20.96 -32.72
CA ILE A 333 1.54 -21.80 -33.91
C ILE A 333 2.24 -23.14 -33.60
N LEU A 334 3.22 -23.12 -32.70
CA LEU A 334 4.00 -24.31 -32.33
C LEU A 334 3.22 -25.25 -31.42
N LYS A 335 2.62 -24.73 -30.33
CA LYS A 335 1.90 -25.54 -29.34
C LYS A 335 0.42 -25.75 -29.69
N GLY A 336 -0.14 -24.88 -30.53
CA GLY A 336 -1.53 -24.91 -30.96
C GLY A 336 -2.42 -23.94 -30.19
N ALA A 337 -3.48 -23.48 -30.85
CA ALA A 337 -4.46 -22.53 -30.32
C ALA A 337 -5.18 -23.04 -29.06
N GLU A 338 -5.41 -24.35 -28.94
CA GLU A 338 -6.11 -24.96 -27.81
C GLU A 338 -5.29 -24.88 -26.51
N ASP A 339 -3.98 -25.10 -26.59
CA ASP A 339 -3.09 -24.99 -25.44
C ASP A 339 -3.05 -23.53 -24.93
N TYR A 340 -2.94 -22.56 -25.84
CA TYR A 340 -3.04 -21.14 -25.48
C TYR A 340 -4.39 -20.78 -24.85
N ALA A 341 -5.49 -21.27 -25.43
CA ALA A 341 -6.85 -21.00 -24.98
C ALA A 341 -7.25 -21.73 -23.68
N SER A 342 -6.49 -22.75 -23.27
CA SER A 342 -6.63 -23.41 -21.97
C SER A 342 -6.21 -22.52 -20.79
N VAL A 343 -5.44 -21.46 -21.07
CA VAL A 343 -4.97 -20.49 -20.10
C VAL A 343 -5.88 -19.27 -20.11
N GLY A 344 -6.10 -18.68 -18.94
CA GLY A 344 -6.92 -17.48 -18.79
C GLY A 344 -8.37 -17.80 -18.43
N THR A 345 -9.28 -16.86 -18.70
CA THR A 345 -10.72 -17.02 -18.43
C THR A 345 -11.47 -17.54 -19.65
N GLU A 346 -12.79 -17.71 -19.56
CA GLU A 346 -13.60 -18.11 -20.72
C GLU A 346 -13.55 -17.08 -21.85
N LYS A 347 -13.63 -15.77 -21.51
CA LYS A 347 -13.67 -14.67 -22.48
C LYS A 347 -12.31 -14.06 -22.80
N SER A 348 -11.33 -14.25 -21.92
CA SER A 348 -10.02 -13.60 -22.02
C SER A 348 -8.91 -14.64 -21.86
N LYS A 349 -8.43 -15.13 -23.02
CA LYS A 349 -7.48 -16.24 -23.16
C LYS A 349 -6.02 -15.81 -23.03
N GLY A 350 -5.18 -16.75 -22.62
CA GLY A 350 -3.74 -16.63 -22.53
C GLY A 350 -3.24 -15.96 -21.25
N THR A 351 -2.03 -15.44 -21.34
CA THR A 351 -1.32 -14.71 -20.30
C THR A 351 -1.28 -13.21 -20.62
N LYS A 352 -0.95 -12.41 -19.61
CA LYS A 352 -0.66 -10.99 -19.72
C LYS A 352 0.59 -10.66 -18.92
N VAL A 353 1.47 -9.87 -19.51
CA VAL A 353 2.64 -9.30 -18.83
C VAL A 353 2.23 -8.03 -18.10
N PHE A 354 2.64 -7.90 -16.83
CA PHE A 354 2.49 -6.69 -16.04
C PHE A 354 3.83 -6.18 -15.54
N ALA A 355 3.98 -4.86 -15.53
CA ALA A 355 5.03 -4.16 -14.80
C ALA A 355 4.49 -3.78 -13.41
N LEU A 356 4.96 -4.50 -12.40
CA LEU A 356 4.59 -4.33 -11.00
C LEU A 356 5.51 -3.29 -10.35
N ALA A 357 4.94 -2.15 -9.95
CA ALA A 357 5.67 -1.01 -9.39
C ALA A 357 4.87 -0.31 -8.29
N GLY A 358 5.44 0.76 -7.70
CA GLY A 358 4.85 1.51 -6.59
C GLY A 358 5.24 0.94 -5.22
N ASP A 359 4.36 1.07 -4.23
CA ASP A 359 4.60 0.68 -2.84
C ASP A 359 4.51 -0.84 -2.65
N ILE A 360 5.49 -1.59 -3.18
CA ILE A 360 5.51 -3.06 -3.14
C ILE A 360 6.91 -3.62 -2.92
N ASN A 361 7.03 -4.69 -2.15
CA ASN A 361 8.33 -5.26 -1.76
C ASN A 361 9.11 -5.86 -2.94
N ASN A 362 8.44 -6.55 -3.87
CA ASN A 362 9.05 -7.15 -5.04
C ASN A 362 8.57 -6.42 -6.31
N THR A 363 9.35 -5.45 -6.80
CA THR A 363 9.08 -4.75 -8.07
C THR A 363 9.66 -5.52 -9.26
N GLY A 364 9.01 -5.44 -10.42
CA GLY A 364 9.49 -6.11 -11.61
C GLY A 364 8.44 -6.47 -12.66
N LEU A 365 8.84 -7.32 -13.62
CA LEU A 365 7.94 -7.92 -14.61
C LEU A 365 7.41 -9.26 -14.15
N ILE A 366 6.10 -9.41 -14.31
CA ILE A 366 5.39 -10.66 -14.03
C ILE A 366 4.56 -11.05 -15.26
N GLU A 367 4.58 -12.33 -15.63
CA GLU A 367 3.67 -12.87 -16.64
C GLU A 367 2.69 -13.85 -15.98
N ILE A 368 1.42 -13.47 -15.94
CA ILE A 368 0.38 -14.20 -15.22
C ILE A 368 -0.74 -14.66 -16.15
N PRO A 369 -1.38 -15.80 -15.87
CA PRO A 369 -2.65 -16.16 -16.49
C PRO A 369 -3.70 -15.05 -16.27
N ILE A 370 -4.42 -14.68 -17.34
CA ILE A 370 -5.49 -13.68 -17.24
C ILE A 370 -6.59 -14.21 -16.30
N GLY A 371 -7.09 -13.34 -15.42
CA GLY A 371 -8.10 -13.69 -14.41
C GLY A 371 -7.55 -14.12 -13.06
N MET A 372 -6.22 -14.09 -12.87
CA MET A 372 -5.62 -14.20 -11.54
C MET A 372 -6.19 -13.12 -10.60
N PRO A 373 -6.53 -13.44 -9.33
CA PRO A 373 -7.00 -12.44 -8.38
C PRO A 373 -5.96 -11.36 -8.09
N LEU A 374 -6.39 -10.10 -8.00
CA LEU A 374 -5.50 -8.96 -7.74
C LEU A 374 -4.68 -9.15 -6.45
N GLY A 375 -5.29 -9.63 -5.37
CA GLY A 375 -4.62 -9.84 -4.09
C GLY A 375 -3.52 -10.91 -4.14
N THR A 376 -3.63 -11.92 -5.01
CA THR A 376 -2.56 -12.89 -5.26
C THR A 376 -1.36 -12.20 -5.91
N ILE A 377 -1.59 -11.31 -6.88
CA ILE A 377 -0.52 -10.54 -7.53
C ILE A 377 0.20 -9.67 -6.49
N ILE A 378 -0.55 -8.94 -5.65
CA ILE A 378 0.04 -8.01 -4.69
C ILE A 378 0.78 -8.73 -3.55
N TYR A 379 0.12 -9.70 -2.90
CA TYR A 379 0.64 -10.28 -1.65
C TYR A 379 1.45 -11.56 -1.83
N ASP A 380 1.14 -12.39 -2.84
CA ASP A 380 1.85 -13.66 -3.06
C ASP A 380 3.02 -13.47 -4.03
N ILE A 381 2.85 -12.74 -5.13
CA ILE A 381 3.93 -12.46 -6.09
C ILE A 381 4.75 -11.23 -5.64
N GLY A 382 4.07 -10.10 -5.40
CA GLY A 382 4.71 -8.84 -5.05
C GLY A 382 5.21 -8.74 -3.60
N GLY A 383 4.89 -9.71 -2.75
CA GLY A 383 5.36 -9.75 -1.36
C GLY A 383 4.66 -8.74 -0.42
N GLY A 384 3.59 -8.08 -0.85
CA GLY A 384 2.85 -7.09 -0.08
C GLY A 384 3.52 -5.73 0.02
N ILE A 385 2.96 -4.86 0.87
CA ILE A 385 3.39 -3.46 1.01
C ILE A 385 4.61 -3.36 1.93
N PRO A 386 5.59 -2.49 1.62
CA PRO A 386 6.72 -2.20 2.49
C PRO A 386 6.30 -1.78 3.90
N ASN A 387 7.11 -2.13 4.90
CA ASN A 387 6.89 -1.80 6.31
C ASN A 387 5.54 -2.26 6.88
N ASN A 388 4.90 -3.27 6.26
CA ASN A 388 3.60 -3.81 6.64
C ASN A 388 2.47 -2.75 6.68
N LYS A 389 2.61 -1.67 5.90
CA LYS A 389 1.55 -0.66 5.73
C LYS A 389 0.34 -1.26 5.02
N LYS A 390 -0.79 -0.55 5.11
CA LYS A 390 -2.02 -0.97 4.43
C LYS A 390 -1.98 -0.61 2.95
N LEU A 391 -2.46 -1.53 2.12
CA LEU A 391 -2.81 -1.24 0.73
C LEU A 391 -3.99 -0.26 0.72
N LYS A 392 -3.88 0.79 -0.09
CA LYS A 392 -4.96 1.76 -0.32
C LYS A 392 -5.67 1.49 -1.64
N ALA A 393 -4.88 1.45 -2.71
CA ALA A 393 -5.39 1.28 -4.06
C ALA A 393 -4.33 0.67 -4.99
N VAL A 394 -4.79 0.15 -6.12
CA VAL A 394 -3.95 -0.25 -7.24
C VAL A 394 -4.43 0.51 -8.48
N GLN A 395 -3.54 1.25 -9.12
CA GLN A 395 -3.79 1.87 -10.42
C GLN A 395 -3.42 0.87 -11.51
N ILE A 396 -4.37 0.57 -12.40
CA ILE A 396 -4.16 -0.33 -13.52
C ILE A 396 -4.61 0.31 -14.82
N GLY A 397 -3.79 0.13 -15.86
CA GLY A 397 -4.06 0.61 -17.21
C GLY A 397 -3.36 1.91 -17.60
N GLY A 398 -2.22 2.23 -16.94
CA GLY A 398 -1.44 3.43 -17.20
C GLY A 398 -2.08 4.72 -16.64
N PRO A 399 -1.64 5.90 -17.11
CA PRO A 399 -2.12 7.20 -16.63
C PRO A 399 -3.60 7.45 -16.89
N SER A 400 -4.15 6.85 -17.95
CA SER A 400 -5.59 6.92 -18.27
C SER A 400 -6.40 5.72 -17.72
N GLY A 401 -5.76 4.93 -16.86
CA GLY A 401 -6.35 3.81 -16.13
C GLY A 401 -7.26 4.26 -14.98
N GLY A 402 -7.67 3.30 -14.15
CA GLY A 402 -8.48 3.57 -12.96
C GLY A 402 -7.87 2.97 -11.69
N CYS A 403 -8.24 3.55 -10.55
CA CYS A 403 -7.86 3.11 -9.21
C CYS A 403 -8.83 2.05 -8.68
N ILE A 404 -8.31 0.89 -8.32
CA ILE A 404 -9.06 -0.19 -7.67
C ILE A 404 -8.73 -0.17 -6.17
N PRO A 405 -9.71 0.05 -5.27
CA PRO A 405 -9.45 0.09 -3.83
C PRO A 405 -9.17 -1.30 -3.25
N ALA A 406 -8.56 -1.35 -2.07
CA ALA A 406 -8.23 -2.58 -1.35
C ALA A 406 -9.43 -3.52 -1.09
N ASP A 407 -10.65 -2.99 -1.05
CA ASP A 407 -11.89 -3.77 -0.88
C ASP A 407 -12.15 -4.76 -2.04
N HIS A 408 -11.48 -4.57 -3.18
CA HIS A 408 -11.65 -5.37 -4.40
C HIS A 408 -10.46 -6.31 -4.68
N LEU A 409 -9.68 -6.71 -3.67
CA LEU A 409 -8.53 -7.62 -3.86
C LEU A 409 -8.88 -8.99 -4.49
N ASN A 410 -10.11 -9.48 -4.34
CA ASN A 410 -10.51 -10.74 -4.97
C ASN A 410 -10.98 -10.59 -6.43
N VAL A 411 -10.96 -9.37 -6.99
CA VAL A 411 -11.35 -9.17 -8.39
C VAL A 411 -10.40 -9.94 -9.30
N ARG A 412 -10.96 -10.61 -10.30
CA ARG A 412 -10.18 -11.26 -11.35
C ARG A 412 -9.61 -10.20 -12.28
N VAL A 413 -8.31 -10.26 -12.54
CA VAL A 413 -7.65 -9.34 -13.48
C VAL A 413 -7.92 -9.81 -14.91
N ASP A 414 -9.12 -9.49 -15.42
CA ASP A 414 -9.55 -9.69 -16.80
C ASP A 414 -10.23 -8.42 -17.36
N TYR A 415 -10.39 -8.35 -18.69
CA TYR A 415 -10.86 -7.12 -19.35
C TYR A 415 -12.27 -6.70 -18.89
N GLU A 416 -13.14 -7.67 -18.63
CA GLU A 416 -14.54 -7.44 -18.27
C GLU A 416 -14.67 -6.94 -16.83
N SER A 417 -14.04 -7.65 -15.89
CA SER A 417 -14.10 -7.35 -14.45
C SER A 417 -13.45 -5.99 -14.11
N LEU A 418 -12.33 -5.65 -14.75
CA LEU A 418 -11.68 -4.36 -14.54
C LEU A 418 -12.55 -3.19 -15.00
N LYS A 419 -13.27 -3.35 -16.13
CA LYS A 419 -14.15 -2.33 -16.68
C LYS A 419 -15.30 -1.97 -15.74
N GLU A 420 -15.86 -2.95 -15.03
CA GLU A 420 -16.94 -2.74 -14.04
C GLU A 420 -16.49 -1.88 -12.85
N LEU A 421 -15.20 -1.96 -12.51
CA LEU A 421 -14.59 -1.16 -11.44
C LEU A 421 -14.15 0.23 -11.89
N GLY A 422 -14.29 0.57 -13.18
CA GLY A 422 -13.84 1.85 -13.75
C GLY A 422 -12.34 1.86 -14.09
N ALA A 423 -11.70 0.70 -14.16
CA ALA A 423 -10.33 0.54 -14.59
C ALA A 423 -10.26 -0.18 -15.96
N ILE A 424 -9.06 -0.26 -16.53
CA ILE A 424 -8.82 -0.96 -17.80
C ILE A 424 -7.53 -1.77 -17.70
N MET A 425 -7.41 -2.81 -18.53
CA MET A 425 -6.18 -3.61 -18.60
C MET A 425 -4.98 -2.77 -19.03
N GLY A 426 -5.20 -1.87 -20.00
CA GLY A 426 -4.17 -1.02 -20.60
C GLY A 426 -2.95 -1.80 -21.12
N SER A 427 -1.81 -1.14 -21.16
CA SER A 427 -0.54 -1.73 -21.59
C SER A 427 -0.03 -2.78 -20.63
N GLY A 428 -0.37 -2.77 -19.33
CA GLY A 428 0.16 -3.71 -18.34
C GLY A 428 0.89 -3.05 -17.16
N GLY A 429 0.91 -1.71 -17.08
CA GLY A 429 1.35 -1.02 -15.86
C GLY A 429 0.40 -1.28 -14.68
N LEU A 430 0.96 -1.71 -13.55
CA LEU A 430 0.25 -1.98 -12.30
C LEU A 430 0.99 -1.29 -11.15
N ILE A 431 0.46 -0.14 -10.71
CA ILE A 431 1.07 0.71 -9.68
C ILE A 431 0.32 0.50 -8.37
N VAL A 432 1.04 0.02 -7.36
CA VAL A 432 0.53 -0.26 -6.02
C VAL A 432 0.71 0.98 -5.15
N MET A 433 -0.31 1.34 -4.37
CA MET A 433 -0.30 2.53 -3.51
C MET A 433 -0.68 2.15 -2.09
N ASP A 434 0.13 2.59 -1.13
CA ASP A 434 -0.11 2.41 0.30
C ASP A 434 -1.06 3.48 0.87
N GLU A 435 -1.34 3.38 2.17
CA GLU A 435 -2.19 4.34 2.91
C GLU A 435 -1.69 5.79 2.93
N ASP A 436 -0.44 6.02 2.54
CA ASP A 436 0.23 7.32 2.54
C ASP A 436 0.10 8.08 1.23
N THR A 437 -0.47 7.47 0.19
CA THR A 437 -0.74 8.12 -1.09
C THR A 437 -1.98 9.02 -1.03
N CYS A 438 -1.94 10.25 -1.55
CA CYS A 438 -3.13 11.10 -1.71
C CYS A 438 -3.85 10.82 -3.03
N MET A 439 -5.12 10.43 -2.99
CA MET A 439 -5.85 10.10 -4.22
C MET A 439 -6.20 11.33 -5.07
N VAL A 440 -6.29 12.50 -4.45
CA VAL A 440 -6.54 13.78 -5.14
C VAL A 440 -5.29 14.21 -5.92
N ASP A 441 -4.12 14.14 -5.28
CA ASP A 441 -2.85 14.49 -5.92
C ASP A 441 -2.45 13.48 -6.99
N LEU A 442 -2.72 12.20 -6.77
CA LEU A 442 -2.56 11.16 -7.80
C LEU A 442 -3.39 11.48 -9.05
N ALA A 443 -4.67 11.84 -8.88
CA ALA A 443 -5.52 12.23 -9.99
C ALA A 443 -4.99 13.50 -10.70
N ARG A 444 -4.45 14.47 -9.94
CA ARG A 444 -3.80 15.67 -10.47
C ARG A 444 -2.57 15.30 -11.31
N TYR A 445 -1.69 14.45 -10.79
CA TYR A 445 -0.46 14.00 -11.45
C TYR A 445 -0.74 13.30 -12.79
N PHE A 446 -1.69 12.35 -12.81
CA PHE A 446 -2.05 11.69 -14.07
C PHE A 446 -2.74 12.64 -15.06
N MET A 447 -3.56 13.58 -14.56
CA MET A 447 -4.19 14.58 -15.42
C MET A 447 -3.17 15.56 -16.01
N GLU A 448 -2.12 15.90 -15.26
CA GLU A 448 -0.97 16.69 -15.73
C GLU A 448 -0.26 15.98 -16.89
N PHE A 449 0.10 14.71 -16.71
CA PHE A 449 0.68 13.89 -17.78
C PHE A 449 -0.22 13.81 -19.02
N ILE A 450 -1.52 13.54 -18.85
CA ILE A 450 -2.46 13.45 -19.97
C ILE A 450 -2.58 14.79 -20.72
N GLN A 451 -2.55 15.90 -20.00
CA GLN A 451 -2.62 17.24 -20.60
C GLN A 451 -1.38 17.53 -21.44
N GLU A 452 -0.18 17.19 -20.95
CA GLU A 452 1.08 17.34 -21.68
C GLU A 452 1.11 16.50 -22.96
N GLU A 453 0.55 15.29 -22.90
CA GLU A 453 0.52 14.34 -24.03
C GLU A 453 -0.63 14.55 -25.03
N SER A 454 -1.45 15.58 -24.81
CA SER A 454 -2.54 15.91 -25.71
C SER A 454 -2.03 16.37 -27.08
N CYS A 455 -2.46 15.71 -28.16
CA CYS A 455 -2.14 16.16 -29.53
C CYS A 455 -2.79 17.49 -29.94
N GLY A 456 -3.65 18.07 -29.08
CA GLY A 456 -4.31 19.36 -29.28
C GLY A 456 -5.43 19.40 -30.33
N LYS A 457 -5.80 18.26 -30.93
CA LYS A 457 -6.74 18.20 -32.06
C LYS A 457 -8.21 18.42 -31.70
N CYS A 458 -8.70 17.77 -30.64
CA CYS A 458 -10.10 17.89 -30.22
C CYS A 458 -10.22 18.79 -28.98
N THR A 459 -11.17 19.71 -29.01
CA THR A 459 -11.48 20.63 -27.90
C THR A 459 -11.73 19.93 -26.56
N PRO A 460 -12.53 18.83 -26.47
CA PRO A 460 -12.78 18.18 -25.17
C PRO A 460 -11.51 17.68 -24.50
N CYS A 461 -10.56 17.12 -25.25
CA CYS A 461 -9.25 16.78 -24.70
C CYS A 461 -8.46 18.07 -24.42
N ARG A 462 -8.14 18.88 -25.43
CA ARG A 462 -7.22 20.02 -25.27
C ARG A 462 -7.58 21.00 -24.14
N GLU A 463 -8.85 21.39 -24.04
CA GLU A 463 -9.32 22.36 -23.05
C GLU A 463 -9.94 21.69 -21.83
N GLY A 464 -10.66 20.58 -22.03
CA GLY A 464 -11.36 19.91 -20.94
C GLY A 464 -10.39 19.32 -19.92
N THR A 465 -9.31 18.66 -20.35
CA THR A 465 -8.30 18.12 -19.42
C THR A 465 -7.53 19.23 -18.70
N ARG A 466 -7.32 20.39 -19.34
CA ARG A 466 -6.73 21.59 -18.70
C ARG A 466 -7.60 22.10 -17.56
N ILE A 467 -8.91 22.24 -17.78
CA ILE A 467 -9.85 22.70 -16.75
C ILE A 467 -9.90 21.71 -15.58
N MET A 468 -9.91 20.39 -15.86
CA MET A 468 -9.84 19.37 -14.80
C MET A 468 -8.56 19.50 -13.98
N LEU A 469 -7.41 19.68 -14.62
CA LEU A 469 -6.12 19.88 -13.96
C LEU A 469 -6.15 21.12 -13.05
N GLU A 470 -6.65 22.26 -13.55
CA GLU A 470 -6.76 23.50 -12.77
C GLU A 470 -7.64 23.32 -11.52
N ILE A 471 -8.76 22.60 -11.65
CA ILE A 471 -9.62 22.28 -10.52
C ILE A 471 -8.88 21.42 -9.49
N LEU A 472 -8.24 20.33 -9.93
CA LEU A 472 -7.50 19.43 -9.04
C LEU A 472 -6.36 20.15 -8.32
N THR A 473 -5.60 20.98 -9.03
CA THR A 473 -4.55 21.83 -8.45
C THR A 473 -5.10 22.77 -7.38
N ARG A 474 -6.24 23.42 -7.62
CA ARG A 474 -6.90 24.25 -6.60
C ARG A 474 -7.28 23.43 -5.37
N ILE A 475 -7.79 22.21 -5.54
CA ILE A 475 -8.14 21.32 -4.42
C ILE A 475 -6.88 20.95 -3.62
N CYS A 476 -5.78 20.56 -4.28
CA CYS A 476 -4.51 20.27 -3.62
C CYS A 476 -3.90 21.48 -2.90
N GLN A 477 -4.24 22.71 -3.32
CA GLN A 477 -3.83 23.96 -2.68
C GLN A 477 -4.80 24.47 -1.59
N GLY A 478 -5.86 23.72 -1.26
CA GLY A 478 -6.88 24.16 -0.28
C GLY A 478 -7.79 25.31 -0.77
N LYS A 479 -7.80 25.57 -2.08
CA LYS A 479 -8.61 26.59 -2.77
C LYS A 479 -9.77 25.98 -3.56
N GLY A 480 -10.07 24.71 -3.32
CA GLY A 480 -11.19 23.99 -3.93
C GLY A 480 -12.55 24.42 -3.37
N LYS A 481 -13.62 24.15 -4.12
CA LYS A 481 -15.01 24.43 -3.74
C LYS A 481 -15.83 23.15 -3.87
N MET A 482 -16.87 22.97 -3.05
CA MET A 482 -17.71 21.76 -3.12
C MET A 482 -18.30 21.51 -4.53
N LYS A 483 -18.68 22.58 -5.24
CA LYS A 483 -19.18 22.53 -6.62
C LYS A 483 -18.15 22.03 -7.64
N ASP A 484 -16.86 22.10 -7.31
CA ASP A 484 -15.81 21.59 -8.18
C ASP A 484 -15.92 20.07 -8.37
N LEU A 485 -16.45 19.33 -7.39
CA LEU A 485 -16.65 17.88 -7.48
C LEU A 485 -17.68 17.52 -8.54
N ASP A 486 -18.83 18.22 -8.53
CA ASP A 486 -19.89 18.02 -9.52
C ASP A 486 -19.38 18.42 -10.92
N THR A 487 -18.62 19.51 -11.00
CA THR A 487 -18.03 20.00 -12.26
C THR A 487 -17.03 18.98 -12.83
N LEU A 488 -16.16 18.40 -11.99
CA LEU A 488 -15.22 17.35 -12.41
C LEU A 488 -15.96 16.14 -12.96
N GLU A 489 -17.02 15.68 -12.28
CA GLU A 489 -17.80 14.52 -12.70
C GLU A 489 -18.52 14.76 -14.04
N GLU A 490 -19.23 15.88 -14.18
CA GLU A 490 -19.94 16.24 -15.42
C GLU A 490 -18.98 16.39 -16.61
N LEU A 491 -17.88 17.11 -16.41
CA LEU A 491 -16.87 17.33 -17.46
C LEU A 491 -16.19 16.00 -17.86
N SER A 492 -15.98 15.10 -16.90
CA SER A 492 -15.41 13.78 -17.15
C SER A 492 -16.26 12.97 -18.14
N TYR A 493 -17.59 12.91 -17.94
CA TYR A 493 -18.47 12.20 -18.87
C TYR A 493 -18.53 12.87 -20.25
N GLN A 494 -18.60 14.20 -20.30
CA GLN A 494 -18.60 14.94 -21.57
C GLN A 494 -17.35 14.67 -22.41
N ILE A 495 -16.16 14.68 -21.78
CA ILE A 495 -14.91 14.42 -22.49
C ILE A 495 -14.88 12.97 -22.99
N LYS A 496 -15.29 12.02 -22.16
CA LYS A 496 -15.35 10.60 -22.49
C LYS A 496 -16.22 10.32 -23.72
N ASP A 497 -17.36 10.99 -23.83
CA ASP A 497 -18.31 10.79 -24.92
C ASP A 497 -17.95 11.54 -26.21
N THR A 498 -17.17 12.62 -26.12
CA THR A 498 -16.91 13.53 -27.26
C THR A 498 -15.46 13.52 -27.76
N ALA A 499 -14.53 12.89 -27.04
CA ALA A 499 -13.14 12.79 -27.46
C ALA A 499 -12.96 11.87 -28.68
N LEU A 500 -12.05 12.28 -29.57
CA LEU A 500 -11.84 11.64 -30.87
C LEU A 500 -11.06 10.32 -30.78
N CYS A 501 -10.16 10.17 -29.81
CA CYS A 501 -9.29 9.01 -29.67
C CYS A 501 -9.32 8.44 -28.24
N GLY A 502 -8.72 7.25 -28.09
CA GLY A 502 -8.68 6.52 -26.82
C GLY A 502 -8.13 7.35 -25.66
N LEU A 503 -7.03 8.09 -25.85
CA LEU A 503 -6.43 8.93 -24.81
C LEU A 503 -7.45 9.91 -24.20
N GLY A 504 -8.15 10.68 -25.03
CA GLY A 504 -9.16 11.61 -24.53
C GLY A 504 -10.37 10.89 -23.92
N GLN A 505 -10.77 9.74 -24.47
CA GLN A 505 -11.91 8.96 -23.95
C GLN A 505 -11.62 8.34 -22.57
N THR A 506 -10.37 7.97 -22.30
CA THR A 506 -9.95 7.35 -21.04
C THR A 506 -9.32 8.34 -20.06
N ALA A 507 -8.94 9.53 -20.52
CA ALA A 507 -8.35 10.59 -19.70
C ALA A 507 -9.07 10.83 -18.36
N PRO A 508 -10.41 10.83 -18.28
CA PRO A 508 -11.11 11.11 -17.03
C PRO A 508 -11.19 9.91 -16.07
N ASN A 509 -10.75 8.70 -16.45
CA ASN A 509 -10.90 7.51 -15.62
C ASN A 509 -10.22 7.60 -14.24
N PRO A 510 -9.00 8.16 -14.08
CA PRO A 510 -8.40 8.34 -12.76
C PRO A 510 -9.33 9.16 -11.86
N ILE A 511 -9.83 10.28 -12.35
CA ILE A 511 -10.74 11.18 -11.61
C ILE A 511 -12.06 10.49 -11.26
N LEU A 512 -12.71 9.83 -12.24
CA LEU A 512 -13.97 9.13 -12.00
C LEU A 512 -13.82 8.02 -10.96
N SER A 513 -12.72 7.25 -11.03
CA SER A 513 -12.45 6.18 -10.08
C SER A 513 -12.14 6.72 -8.68
N THR A 514 -11.35 7.79 -8.56
CA THR A 514 -11.03 8.38 -7.25
C THR A 514 -12.21 9.13 -6.63
N LEU A 515 -13.04 9.81 -7.43
CA LEU A 515 -14.31 10.39 -6.95
C LEU A 515 -15.29 9.31 -6.50
N ARG A 516 -15.31 8.14 -7.15
CA ARG A 516 -16.19 7.02 -6.78
C ARG A 516 -15.78 6.38 -5.46
N TYR A 517 -14.50 6.10 -5.26
CA TYR A 517 -14.03 5.30 -4.12
C TYR A 517 -13.41 6.11 -2.98
N PHE A 518 -12.92 7.33 -3.26
CA PHE A 518 -12.14 8.15 -2.32
C PHE A 518 -12.67 9.59 -2.22
N LYS A 519 -13.97 9.80 -2.46
CA LYS A 519 -14.63 11.12 -2.39
C LYS A 519 -14.35 11.87 -1.08
N ASP A 520 -14.24 11.13 0.02
CA ASP A 520 -13.98 11.69 1.35
C ASP A 520 -12.64 12.46 1.41
N GLU A 521 -11.63 12.05 0.65
CA GLU A 521 -10.36 12.78 0.59
C GLU A 521 -10.51 14.12 -0.12
N TYR A 522 -11.31 14.18 -1.20
CA TYR A 522 -11.63 15.44 -1.86
C TYR A 522 -12.37 16.39 -0.93
N ILE A 523 -13.35 15.87 -0.16
CA ILE A 523 -14.12 16.65 0.81
C ILE A 523 -13.20 17.16 1.92
N GLU A 524 -12.28 16.34 2.43
CA GLU A 524 -11.30 16.74 3.45
C GLU A 524 -10.39 17.87 2.94
N HIS A 525 -9.90 17.79 1.70
CA HIS A 525 -9.08 18.86 1.11
C HIS A 525 -9.85 20.19 0.98
N ILE A 526 -11.14 20.12 0.60
CA ILE A 526 -11.98 21.30 0.37
C ILE A 526 -12.48 21.92 1.68
N ARG A 527 -12.99 21.11 2.61
CA ARG A 527 -13.65 21.58 3.84
C ARG A 527 -12.69 21.73 4.99
N ASP A 528 -11.88 20.70 5.22
CA ASP A 528 -11.02 20.61 6.40
C ASP A 528 -9.63 21.19 6.13
N LYS A 529 -9.34 21.57 4.87
CA LYS A 529 -8.04 22.04 4.39
C LYS A 529 -6.89 21.15 4.89
N LYS A 530 -7.13 19.84 4.86
CA LYS A 530 -6.21 18.83 5.37
C LYS A 530 -5.94 17.78 4.31
N CYS A 531 -4.69 17.36 4.21
CA CYS A 531 -4.29 16.21 3.40
C CYS A 531 -3.84 15.08 4.32
N ARG A 532 -4.68 14.08 4.56
CA ARG A 532 -4.33 12.94 5.44
C ARG A 532 -3.02 12.23 5.07
N ALA A 533 -2.72 12.16 3.77
CA ALA A 533 -1.51 11.57 3.22
C ALA A 533 -0.25 12.37 3.56
N GLY A 534 -0.38 13.70 3.68
CA GLY A 534 0.71 14.61 3.99
C GLY A 534 1.53 15.07 2.78
N VAL A 535 1.04 14.85 1.54
CA VAL A 535 1.78 15.16 0.30
C VAL A 535 1.48 16.55 -0.26
N CYS A 536 0.28 17.08 -0.05
CA CYS A 536 -0.11 18.42 -0.51
C CYS A 536 0.48 19.50 0.40
N ALA A 537 1.62 20.10 0.02
CA ALA A 537 2.40 21.00 0.87
C ALA A 537 1.63 22.21 1.44
N GLU A 538 0.64 22.72 0.71
CA GLU A 538 -0.19 23.86 1.15
C GLU A 538 -1.26 23.48 2.20
N LEU A 539 -1.52 22.17 2.38
CA LEU A 539 -2.48 21.64 3.35
C LEU A 539 -1.79 20.99 4.55
N VAL A 540 -0.47 21.11 4.65
CA VAL A 540 0.36 20.42 5.64
C VAL A 540 1.31 21.41 6.28
N TYR A 541 1.07 21.72 7.55
CA TYR A 541 2.00 22.53 8.35
C TYR A 541 3.33 21.79 8.55
N ALA A 542 3.26 20.57 9.09
CA ALA A 542 4.39 19.65 9.16
C ALA A 542 3.88 18.20 9.08
N PRO A 543 4.63 17.24 8.50
CA PRO A 543 4.20 15.85 8.40
C PRO A 543 3.85 15.22 9.75
N CYS A 544 4.66 15.49 10.79
CA CYS A 544 4.44 14.96 12.15
C CYS A 544 3.18 15.52 12.82
N SER A 545 2.90 16.82 12.66
CA SER A 545 1.67 17.45 13.19
C SER A 545 0.44 16.98 12.42
N ASN A 546 0.54 16.86 11.09
CA ASN A 546 -0.57 16.41 10.23
C ASN A 546 -0.97 14.95 10.51
N ALA A 547 0.02 14.08 10.73
CA ALA A 547 -0.16 12.67 11.08
C ALA A 547 -0.71 12.46 12.49
N CYS A 548 -0.56 13.45 13.39
CA CYS A 548 -1.12 13.40 14.73
C CYS A 548 -2.64 13.58 14.66
N PRO A 549 -3.44 12.62 15.16
CA PRO A 549 -4.91 12.77 15.16
C PRO A 549 -5.42 13.97 15.97
N ALA A 550 -4.66 14.38 17.00
CA ALA A 550 -4.93 15.56 17.82
C ALA A 550 -4.26 16.84 17.27
N SER A 551 -3.60 16.78 16.10
CA SER A 551 -2.95 17.94 15.46
C SER A 551 -1.94 18.70 16.34
N VAL A 552 -1.27 18.00 17.28
CA VAL A 552 -0.27 18.61 18.17
C VAL A 552 0.84 19.28 17.35
N ASN A 553 1.22 20.51 17.73
CA ASN A 553 2.34 21.22 17.11
C ASN A 553 3.70 20.62 17.51
N VAL A 554 4.07 19.52 16.84
CA VAL A 554 5.27 18.75 17.14
C VAL A 554 6.56 19.55 16.94
N PRO A 555 6.77 20.24 15.80
CA PRO A 555 8.03 20.95 15.58
C PRO A 555 8.29 22.02 16.65
N ALA A 556 7.25 22.75 17.07
CA ALA A 556 7.39 23.81 18.04
C ALA A 556 7.83 23.27 19.41
N TYR A 557 7.17 22.27 19.97
CA TYR A 557 7.60 21.76 21.29
C TYR A 557 8.97 21.06 21.22
N LEU A 558 9.35 20.47 20.09
CA LEU A 558 10.71 19.94 19.90
C LEU A 558 11.73 21.08 19.90
N ALA A 559 11.48 22.17 19.17
CA ALA A 559 12.37 23.33 19.14
C ALA A 559 12.58 23.94 20.54
N TYR A 560 11.52 24.12 21.32
CA TYR A 560 11.65 24.60 22.71
C TYR A 560 12.30 23.57 23.64
N THR A 561 12.12 22.27 23.39
CA THR A 561 12.81 21.23 24.16
C THR A 561 14.31 21.24 23.87
N LYS A 562 14.73 21.43 22.61
CA LYS A 562 16.14 21.61 22.22
C LYS A 562 16.80 22.73 23.06
N GLU A 563 16.14 23.88 23.17
CA GLU A 563 16.62 25.02 23.97
C GLU A 563 16.49 24.83 25.49
N GLY A 564 15.98 23.67 25.95
CA GLY A 564 15.77 23.38 27.35
C GLY A 564 14.61 24.15 28.00
N GLN A 565 13.74 24.78 27.22
CA GLN A 565 12.57 25.54 27.65
C GLN A 565 11.34 24.63 27.86
N ILE A 566 11.44 23.71 28.83
CA ILE A 566 10.50 22.59 28.97
C ILE A 566 9.06 23.03 29.28
N LYS A 567 8.87 24.06 30.12
CA LYS A 567 7.52 24.58 30.41
C LYS A 567 6.84 25.15 29.17
N LYS A 568 7.58 25.86 28.32
CA LYS A 568 7.05 26.42 27.06
C LYS A 568 6.71 25.32 26.06
N ALA A 569 7.57 24.31 25.94
CA ALA A 569 7.30 23.12 25.14
C ALA A 569 6.00 22.42 25.59
N LEU A 570 5.82 22.26 26.91
CA LEU A 570 4.61 21.64 27.46
C LEU A 570 3.36 22.50 27.21
N GLN A 571 3.46 23.82 27.34
CA GLN A 571 2.36 24.74 27.05
C GLN A 571 1.86 24.60 25.61
N ILE A 572 2.77 24.49 24.65
CA ILE A 572 2.44 24.28 23.23
C ILE A 572 1.73 22.93 23.03
N HIS A 573 2.23 21.87 23.65
CA HIS A 573 1.60 20.56 23.57
C HIS A 573 0.17 20.57 24.15
N LEU A 574 -0.01 21.19 25.33
CA LEU A 574 -1.26 21.17 26.07
C LEU A 574 -2.41 21.86 25.31
N LYS A 575 -2.14 22.79 24.38
CA LYS A 575 -3.16 23.38 23.51
C LYS A 575 -3.99 22.35 22.77
N ASN A 576 -3.35 21.29 22.27
CA ASN A 576 -3.96 20.27 21.42
C ASN A 576 -4.24 18.97 22.16
N ASN A 577 -3.55 18.71 23.27
CA ASN A 577 -3.61 17.42 23.94
C ASN A 577 -3.41 17.57 25.46
N PRO A 578 -4.46 17.33 26.27
CA PRO A 578 -4.40 17.45 27.72
C PRO A 578 -3.68 16.31 28.46
N PHE A 579 -3.21 15.29 27.72
CA PHE A 579 -2.63 14.05 28.26
C PHE A 579 -1.19 13.78 27.75
N PRO A 580 -0.24 14.73 27.91
CA PRO A 580 1.14 14.55 27.46
C PRO A 580 1.84 13.33 28.08
N ALA A 581 1.65 13.07 29.38
CA ALA A 581 2.32 11.98 30.09
C ALA A 581 1.75 10.61 29.72
N VAL A 582 0.42 10.50 29.59
CA VAL A 582 -0.24 9.29 29.07
C VAL A 582 0.18 9.05 27.61
N CYS A 583 0.10 10.05 26.73
CA CYS A 583 0.51 9.87 25.34
C CYS A 583 2.01 9.58 25.20
N GLY A 584 2.87 10.07 26.09
CA GLY A 584 4.29 9.68 26.16
C GLY A 584 4.50 8.18 26.41
N ARG A 585 3.50 7.47 26.93
CA ARG A 585 3.58 6.05 27.32
C ARG A 585 2.79 5.09 26.42
N VAL A 586 1.63 5.50 25.90
CA VAL A 586 0.71 4.56 25.22
C VAL A 586 0.30 4.96 23.80
N CYS A 587 0.73 6.12 23.31
CA CYS A 587 0.48 6.52 21.93
C CYS A 587 1.27 5.61 20.96
N PRO A 588 0.74 5.32 19.75
CA PRO A 588 1.46 4.59 18.69
C PRO A 588 2.43 5.48 17.88
N HIS A 589 2.44 6.79 18.12
CA HIS A 589 3.33 7.78 17.49
C HIS A 589 3.35 7.77 15.97
N LYS A 590 2.16 7.87 15.37
CA LYS A 590 1.99 8.09 13.92
C LYS A 590 2.83 9.26 13.36
N CYS A 591 3.14 10.23 14.21
CA CYS A 591 4.04 11.35 13.88
C CYS A 591 5.48 10.90 13.55
N GLU A 592 5.99 9.84 14.16
CA GLU A 592 7.32 9.29 13.88
C GLU A 592 7.33 8.52 12.56
N ALA A 593 6.25 7.78 12.26
CA ALA A 593 6.10 7.07 10.99
C ALA A 593 6.14 8.00 9.77
N LYS A 594 5.70 9.26 9.93
CA LYS A 594 5.67 10.31 8.90
C LYS A 594 6.82 11.30 8.99
N CYS A 595 7.80 11.06 9.86
CA CYS A 595 8.93 11.97 10.02
C CYS A 595 9.86 11.91 8.79
N ARG A 596 10.11 13.05 8.13
CA ARG A 596 11.04 13.14 6.98
C ARG A 596 12.48 12.74 7.32
N ARG A 597 12.85 12.71 8.60
CA ARG A 597 14.16 12.22 9.05
C ARG A 597 14.37 10.73 8.75
N ASN A 598 13.30 9.95 8.55
CA ASN A 598 13.41 8.56 8.06
C ASN A 598 14.06 8.44 6.68
N ASP A 599 14.03 9.48 5.86
CA ASP A 599 14.66 9.49 4.53
C ASP A 599 16.18 9.71 4.62
N LEU A 600 16.69 10.15 5.78
CA LEU A 600 18.12 10.37 6.05
C LEU A 600 18.71 9.23 6.89
N ASP A 601 18.13 8.96 8.07
CA ASP A 601 18.60 7.93 9.00
C ASP A 601 17.42 7.22 9.72
N ALA A 602 16.79 7.89 10.68
CA ALA A 602 15.70 7.39 11.50
C ALA A 602 14.90 8.55 12.08
N ALA A 603 13.59 8.38 12.22
CA ALA A 603 12.70 9.36 12.84
C ALA A 603 13.26 9.92 14.17
N VAL A 604 12.90 11.17 14.45
CA VAL A 604 13.03 11.73 15.80
C VAL A 604 12.18 10.89 16.75
N ASN A 605 12.70 10.55 17.93
CA ASN A 605 11.95 9.85 18.99
C ASN A 605 11.01 10.82 19.72
N ILE A 606 10.00 11.28 18.99
CA ILE A 606 8.99 12.26 19.39
C ILE A 606 8.26 11.80 20.66
N ARG A 607 8.01 10.49 20.81
CA ARG A 607 7.41 9.88 22.01
C ARG A 607 8.21 10.19 23.27
N SER A 608 9.48 9.83 23.25
CA SER A 608 10.32 9.87 24.44
C SER A 608 10.66 11.30 24.83
N VAL A 609 10.78 12.21 23.84
CA VAL A 609 10.87 13.65 24.10
C VAL A 609 9.59 14.19 24.76
N LYS A 610 8.40 13.81 24.25
CA LYS A 610 7.11 14.18 24.86
C LYS A 610 7.01 13.68 26.30
N ARG A 611 7.40 12.43 26.54
CA ARG A 611 7.41 11.84 27.88
C ARG A 611 8.33 12.61 28.83
N PHE A 612 9.56 12.89 28.40
CA PHE A 612 10.50 13.69 29.18
C PHE A 612 9.94 15.06 29.55
N MET A 613 9.37 15.77 28.58
CA MET A 613 8.73 17.07 28.80
C MET A 613 7.59 16.98 29.82
N ALA A 614 6.73 15.97 29.69
CA ALA A 614 5.60 15.75 30.58
C ALA A 614 6.02 15.43 32.02
N ASP A 615 7.02 14.56 32.17
CA ASP A 615 7.49 14.09 33.48
C ASP A 615 8.38 15.14 34.18
N SER A 616 8.95 16.10 33.44
CA SER A 616 9.80 17.18 33.99
C SER A 616 9.02 18.33 34.64
N VAL A 617 7.69 18.37 34.51
CA VAL A 617 6.85 19.43 35.07
C VAL A 617 5.90 18.84 36.10
N ASP A 618 5.95 19.36 37.33
CA ASP A 618 5.11 18.87 38.42
C ASP A 618 3.67 19.41 38.36
N ASP A 619 3.52 20.72 38.13
CA ASP A 619 2.20 21.36 38.05
C ASP A 619 1.87 21.80 36.62
N TYR A 620 0.95 21.08 35.97
CA TYR A 620 0.50 21.40 34.62
C TYR A 620 -0.40 22.63 34.57
N LEU A 621 -0.96 23.06 35.71
CA LEU A 621 -1.90 24.18 35.73
C LEU A 621 -1.27 25.47 35.20
N GLU A 622 0.00 25.70 35.48
CA GLU A 622 0.77 26.85 34.97
C GLU A 622 1.00 26.81 33.45
N CYS A 623 0.91 25.63 32.84
CA CYS A 623 1.17 25.41 31.43
C CYS A 623 -0.12 25.31 30.60
N PHE A 624 -1.30 25.27 31.23
CA PHE A 624 -2.55 25.24 30.47
C PHE A 624 -2.79 26.58 29.75
N PRO A 625 -3.44 26.55 28.57
CA PRO A 625 -3.90 27.75 27.87
C PRO A 625 -4.86 28.57 28.73
N GLU A 626 -4.90 29.88 28.50
CA GLU A 626 -5.87 30.75 29.15
C GLU A 626 -7.31 30.38 28.75
N LYS A 627 -8.23 30.47 29.72
CA LYS A 627 -9.65 30.19 29.50
C LYS A 627 -10.34 31.44 28.94
N GLN A 628 -11.24 31.24 27.99
CA GLN A 628 -12.19 32.29 27.59
C GLN A 628 -13.14 32.63 28.75
N ASN A 629 -13.77 33.81 28.67
CA ASN A 629 -14.73 34.24 29.67
C ASN A 629 -15.90 33.26 29.77
N SER A 630 -16.40 33.05 30.99
CA SER A 630 -17.51 32.14 31.22
C SER A 630 -18.74 32.58 30.44
N ASN A 631 -19.32 31.65 29.67
CA ASN A 631 -20.57 31.86 28.94
C ASN A 631 -21.80 31.44 29.76
N GLY A 632 -21.62 30.83 30.94
CA GLY A 632 -22.69 30.37 31.83
C GLY A 632 -23.49 29.17 31.33
N ILE A 633 -23.16 28.61 30.17
CA ILE A 633 -23.85 27.48 29.55
C ILE A 633 -23.29 26.17 30.11
N LYS A 634 -24.18 25.25 30.49
CA LYS A 634 -23.82 23.95 31.05
C LYS A 634 -23.79 22.85 30.00
N VAL A 635 -22.71 22.07 29.98
CA VAL A 635 -22.55 20.90 29.09
C VAL A 635 -22.28 19.64 29.91
N ALA A 636 -22.98 18.56 29.57
CA ALA A 636 -22.82 17.26 30.23
C ALA A 636 -21.98 16.32 29.35
N VAL A 637 -20.90 15.80 29.92
CA VAL A 637 -20.06 14.78 29.28
C VAL A 637 -20.28 13.45 30.00
N ILE A 638 -20.57 12.39 29.25
CA ILE A 638 -20.94 11.08 29.78
C ILE A 638 -19.80 10.09 29.50
N GLY A 639 -19.08 9.70 30.56
CA GLY A 639 -17.88 8.87 30.50
C GLY A 639 -16.59 9.69 30.66
N SER A 640 -15.69 9.27 31.55
CA SER A 640 -14.42 9.96 31.82
C SER A 640 -13.20 9.32 31.14
N GLY A 641 -13.42 8.57 30.05
CA GLY A 641 -12.33 8.11 29.19
C GLY A 641 -11.58 9.27 28.52
N PRO A 642 -10.54 8.98 27.71
CA PRO A 642 -9.73 10.01 27.06
C PRO A 642 -10.57 10.97 26.21
N SER A 643 -11.55 10.46 25.45
CA SER A 643 -12.45 11.30 24.65
C SER A 643 -13.28 12.26 25.51
N GLY A 644 -13.88 11.76 26.60
CA GLY A 644 -14.75 12.56 27.46
C GLY A 644 -13.99 13.66 28.19
N LEU A 645 -12.87 13.31 28.84
CA LEU A 645 -12.05 14.29 29.55
C LEU A 645 -11.44 15.33 28.61
N SER A 646 -11.02 14.94 27.40
CA SER A 646 -10.53 15.90 26.41
C SER A 646 -11.62 16.83 25.89
N ASN A 647 -12.83 16.32 25.64
CA ASN A 647 -13.94 17.18 25.22
C ASN A 647 -14.29 18.19 26.31
N ALA A 648 -14.31 17.74 27.57
CA ALA A 648 -14.51 18.61 28.70
C ALA A 648 -13.41 19.67 28.83
N TYR A 649 -12.14 19.30 28.62
CA TYR A 649 -11.01 20.22 28.61
C TYR A 649 -11.19 21.34 27.56
N PHE A 650 -11.51 20.98 26.31
CA PHE A 650 -11.69 21.96 25.24
C PHE A 650 -12.89 22.87 25.46
N LEU A 651 -14.03 22.33 25.91
CA LEU A 651 -15.20 23.15 26.23
C LEU A 651 -14.95 24.07 27.44
N THR A 652 -14.23 23.61 28.46
CA THR A 652 -13.81 24.48 29.58
C THR A 652 -12.87 25.60 29.11
N MET A 653 -12.00 25.33 28.14
CA MET A 653 -11.14 26.35 27.50
C MET A 653 -11.98 27.45 26.82
N LEU A 654 -13.12 27.09 26.20
CA LEU A 654 -14.08 28.02 25.60
C LEU A 654 -15.03 28.70 26.60
N GLY A 655 -14.86 28.47 27.91
CA GLY A 655 -15.65 29.13 28.96
C GLY A 655 -16.97 28.43 29.33
N TYR A 656 -17.22 27.20 28.87
CA TYR A 656 -18.40 26.42 29.26
C TYR A 656 -18.29 25.82 30.68
N ASP A 657 -19.42 25.69 31.37
CA ASP A 657 -19.51 24.96 32.64
C ASP A 657 -19.74 23.46 32.38
N VAL A 658 -18.64 22.70 32.33
CA VAL A 658 -18.67 21.29 31.95
C VAL A 658 -18.68 20.38 33.17
N THR A 659 -19.61 19.41 33.17
CA THR A 659 -19.64 18.31 34.15
C THR A 659 -19.48 16.96 33.46
N VAL A 660 -18.45 16.21 33.84
CA VAL A 660 -18.18 14.83 33.43
C VAL A 660 -18.84 13.88 34.44
N PHE A 661 -19.67 12.98 33.94
CA PHE A 661 -20.33 11.92 34.72
C PHE A 661 -19.62 10.60 34.45
N GLU A 662 -19.08 9.99 35.50
CA GLU A 662 -18.37 8.71 35.47
C GLU A 662 -19.14 7.67 36.30
N SER A 663 -19.39 6.51 35.71
CA SER A 663 -20.08 5.41 36.38
C SER A 663 -19.21 4.71 37.42
N GLU A 664 -17.90 4.67 37.22
CA GLU A 664 -16.93 4.03 38.11
C GLU A 664 -16.51 4.95 39.28
N SER A 665 -15.78 4.39 40.24
CA SER A 665 -15.35 5.09 41.45
C SER A 665 -14.24 6.13 41.23
N LYS A 666 -13.39 5.90 40.22
CA LYS A 666 -12.33 6.80 39.76
C LYS A 666 -12.51 7.15 38.29
N ALA A 667 -12.07 8.36 37.92
CA ALA A 667 -12.06 8.81 36.54
C ALA A 667 -10.90 8.23 35.71
N GLY A 668 -10.98 8.38 34.38
CA GLY A 668 -9.97 7.98 33.41
C GLY A 668 -10.36 6.80 32.53
N GLY A 669 -11.49 6.15 32.80
CA GLY A 669 -12.01 5.02 32.01
C GLY A 669 -10.94 3.96 31.75
N MET A 670 -10.74 3.59 30.48
CA MET A 670 -9.77 2.56 30.07
C MET A 670 -8.32 2.87 30.47
N LEU A 671 -7.93 4.15 30.61
CA LEU A 671 -6.59 4.52 31.08
C LEU A 671 -6.34 4.00 32.51
N THR A 672 -7.37 4.11 33.35
CA THR A 672 -7.33 3.71 34.75
C THR A 672 -7.59 2.22 34.93
N TYR A 673 -8.50 1.63 34.16
CA TYR A 673 -8.97 0.27 34.46
C TYR A 673 -8.41 -0.81 33.54
N ALA A 674 -7.98 -0.51 32.31
CA ALA A 674 -7.57 -1.55 31.36
C ALA A 674 -6.05 -1.61 31.12
N ILE A 675 -5.35 -0.47 31.09
CA ILE A 675 -3.91 -0.45 30.78
C ILE A 675 -3.11 -0.85 32.04
N PRO A 676 -2.19 -1.83 31.99
CA PRO A 676 -1.40 -2.22 33.16
C PRO A 676 -0.46 -1.12 33.68
N SER A 677 -0.23 -1.10 35.00
CA SER A 677 0.64 -0.11 35.67
C SER A 677 2.09 -0.12 35.19
N TYR A 678 2.61 -1.27 34.75
CA TYR A 678 3.96 -1.36 34.18
C TYR A 678 4.14 -0.56 32.88
N ARG A 679 3.03 -0.22 32.21
CA ARG A 679 2.98 0.53 30.95
C ARG A 679 2.46 1.94 31.17
N LEU A 680 1.41 2.08 31.98
CA LEU A 680 0.81 3.36 32.35
C LEU A 680 0.55 3.40 33.86
N PRO A 681 1.46 3.98 34.66
CA PRO A 681 1.29 4.11 36.10
C PRO A 681 0.03 4.92 36.46
N LYS A 682 -0.67 4.51 37.52
CA LYS A 682 -1.98 5.07 37.88
C LYS A 682 -1.87 6.47 38.48
N ASP A 683 -0.79 6.73 39.21
CA ASP A 683 -0.44 8.05 39.74
C ASP A 683 -0.22 9.08 38.62
N ILE A 684 0.32 8.67 37.47
CA ILE A 684 0.47 9.53 36.29
C ILE A 684 -0.90 9.92 35.71
N VAL A 685 -1.81 8.95 35.56
CA VAL A 685 -3.18 9.22 35.08
C VAL A 685 -3.91 10.14 36.04
N GLU A 686 -3.80 9.87 37.35
CA GLU A 686 -4.43 10.67 38.40
C GLU A 686 -3.90 12.11 38.42
N LYS A 687 -2.57 12.30 38.26
CA LYS A 687 -1.95 13.63 38.16
C LYS A 687 -2.56 14.48 37.04
N GLU A 688 -2.71 13.93 35.84
CA GLU A 688 -3.29 14.66 34.70
C GLU A 688 -4.79 14.96 34.91
N ILE A 689 -5.55 14.02 35.46
CA ILE A 689 -6.98 14.22 35.77
C ILE A 689 -7.18 15.29 36.86
N GLN A 690 -6.32 15.31 37.89
CA GLN A 690 -6.34 16.33 38.92
C GLN A 690 -6.00 17.72 38.34
N ALA A 691 -5.05 17.80 37.41
CA ALA A 691 -4.75 19.03 36.70
C ALA A 691 -5.96 19.55 35.90
N LEU A 692 -6.69 18.68 35.20
CA LEU A 692 -7.93 19.04 34.51
C LEU A 692 -9.03 19.52 35.46
N SER A 693 -9.14 18.88 36.63
CA SER A 693 -10.09 19.29 37.66
C SER A 693 -9.78 20.68 38.20
N ARG A 694 -8.49 20.98 38.44
CA ARG A 694 -8.02 22.32 38.84
C ARG A 694 -8.17 23.35 37.72
N TYR A 695 -8.06 22.93 36.46
CA TYR A 695 -8.32 23.79 35.30
C TYR A 695 -9.79 24.17 35.19
N GLY A 696 -10.72 23.38 35.72
CA GLY A 696 -12.15 23.74 35.83
C GLY A 696 -13.13 22.66 35.39
N VAL A 697 -12.65 21.47 35.01
CA VAL A 697 -13.51 20.34 34.66
C VAL A 697 -14.13 19.75 35.93
N LYS A 698 -15.47 19.73 36.04
CA LYS A 698 -16.15 19.12 37.18
C LYS A 698 -16.37 17.64 36.92
N ILE A 699 -15.89 16.76 37.81
CA ILE A 699 -16.02 15.31 37.64
C ILE A 699 -16.91 14.75 38.76
N LYS A 700 -17.96 14.01 38.38
CA LYS A 700 -18.85 13.27 39.28
C LYS A 700 -18.72 11.78 39.03
N THR A 701 -18.11 11.07 39.97
CA THR A 701 -17.96 9.61 39.93
C THR A 701 -19.17 8.88 40.51
N ASN A 702 -19.23 7.55 40.38
CA ASN A 702 -20.32 6.71 40.84
C ASN A 702 -21.72 7.16 40.36
N THR A 703 -21.80 7.71 39.14
CA THR A 703 -23.06 8.21 38.56
C THR A 703 -23.26 7.60 37.17
N LYS A 704 -24.12 6.59 37.08
CA LYS A 704 -24.45 5.93 35.80
C LYS A 704 -25.66 6.59 35.15
N ILE A 705 -25.39 7.32 34.06
CA ILE A 705 -26.45 7.94 33.25
C ILE A 705 -27.34 6.85 32.63
N GLY A 706 -28.66 7.04 32.72
CA GLY A 706 -29.68 6.08 32.30
C GLY A 706 -30.18 5.14 33.41
N LYS A 707 -29.43 5.04 34.52
CA LYS A 707 -29.84 4.26 35.71
C LYS A 707 -30.04 5.14 36.94
N ASP A 708 -29.05 5.95 37.27
CA ASP A 708 -29.05 6.78 38.48
C ASP A 708 -29.62 8.18 38.21
N ILE A 709 -29.44 8.68 36.98
CA ILE A 709 -30.01 9.93 36.47
C ILE A 709 -30.18 9.84 34.96
N THR A 710 -31.28 10.39 34.43
CA THR A 710 -31.59 10.38 32.99
C THR A 710 -31.12 11.65 32.29
N ILE A 711 -30.98 11.61 30.96
CA ILE A 711 -30.65 12.80 30.16
C ILE A 711 -31.74 13.88 30.30
N ASP A 712 -33.01 13.51 30.36
CA ASP A 712 -34.11 14.47 30.54
C ASP A 712 -34.07 15.18 31.90
N GLU A 713 -33.64 14.49 32.95
CA GLU A 713 -33.39 15.11 34.25
C GLU A 713 -32.21 16.08 34.19
N LEU A 714 -31.15 15.75 33.46
CA LEU A 714 -30.04 16.69 33.22
C LEU A 714 -30.49 17.91 32.40
N LYS A 715 -31.34 17.75 31.38
CA LYS A 715 -31.96 18.88 30.66
C LYS A 715 -32.71 19.80 31.63
N LYS A 716 -33.48 19.23 32.57
CA LYS A 716 -34.18 19.99 33.63
C LYS A 716 -33.23 20.70 34.60
N GLN A 717 -32.01 20.17 34.81
CA GLN A 717 -30.96 20.83 35.60
C GLN A 717 -30.21 21.95 34.84
N GLY A 718 -30.60 22.22 33.58
CA GLY A 718 -30.11 23.32 32.78
C GLY A 718 -28.95 22.97 31.84
N PHE A 719 -28.61 21.68 31.69
CA PHE A 719 -27.65 21.24 30.67
C PHE A 719 -28.24 21.41 29.27
N LYS A 720 -27.44 21.97 28.34
CA LYS A 720 -27.89 22.33 26.99
C LYS A 720 -27.37 21.42 25.88
N ALA A 721 -26.25 20.75 26.12
CA ALA A 721 -25.66 19.78 25.19
C ALA A 721 -25.10 18.57 25.95
N PHE A 722 -25.06 17.42 25.27
CA PHE A 722 -24.66 16.13 25.82
C PHE A 722 -23.61 15.47 24.94
N TYR A 723 -22.46 15.13 25.50
CA TYR A 723 -21.40 14.41 24.78
C TYR A 723 -21.23 13.00 25.34
N ILE A 724 -21.46 11.98 24.50
CA ILE A 724 -21.40 10.57 24.86
C ILE A 724 -20.01 10.02 24.55
N ALA A 725 -19.30 9.58 25.59
CA ALA A 725 -17.94 9.06 25.53
C ALA A 725 -17.74 7.84 26.45
N VAL A 726 -18.77 6.99 26.56
CA VAL A 726 -18.77 5.79 27.43
C VAL A 726 -17.85 4.65 26.96
N GLY A 727 -17.27 4.78 25.76
CA GLY A 727 -16.34 3.81 25.20
C GLY A 727 -16.95 2.44 24.89
N THR A 728 -16.08 1.43 24.73
CA THR A 728 -16.42 0.02 24.49
C THR A 728 -16.11 -0.86 25.70
N GLY A 729 -16.73 -0.57 26.84
CA GLY A 729 -16.45 -1.28 28.09
C GLY A 729 -16.89 -2.75 28.13
N ASP A 730 -17.76 -3.19 27.22
CA ASP A 730 -18.27 -4.57 27.22
C ASP A 730 -17.41 -5.48 26.34
N SER A 731 -16.97 -6.62 26.88
CA SER A 731 -16.28 -7.64 26.10
C SER A 731 -17.23 -8.38 25.15
N ILE A 732 -16.72 -8.71 23.95
CA ILE A 732 -17.40 -9.67 23.06
C ILE A 732 -16.96 -11.08 23.47
N MET A 733 -17.89 -11.84 24.03
CA MET A 733 -17.68 -13.26 24.31
C MET A 733 -18.19 -14.07 23.10
N PRO A 734 -17.33 -14.83 22.40
CA PRO A 734 -17.78 -15.75 21.37
C PRO A 734 -18.64 -16.85 22.00
N VAL A 735 -19.60 -17.38 21.22
CA VAL A 735 -20.34 -18.57 21.62
C VAL A 735 -19.41 -19.77 21.45
N ILE A 736 -18.75 -20.18 22.54
CA ILE A 736 -17.92 -21.38 22.60
C ILE A 736 -18.62 -22.36 23.54
N GLU A 737 -18.81 -23.59 23.07
CA GLU A 737 -19.40 -24.65 23.88
C GLU A 737 -18.58 -24.85 25.18
N GLY A 738 -19.24 -24.72 26.33
CA GLY A 738 -18.64 -24.89 27.66
C GLY A 738 -17.91 -23.66 28.24
N ALA A 739 -17.92 -22.51 27.53
CA ALA A 739 -17.30 -21.27 28.03
C ALA A 739 -18.20 -20.50 29.01
N ASP A 740 -19.50 -20.44 28.76
CA ASP A 740 -20.44 -19.61 29.54
C ASP A 740 -20.57 -20.11 30.98
N GLY A 741 -20.43 -19.18 31.94
CA GLY A 741 -20.53 -19.46 33.38
C GLY A 741 -19.32 -20.20 33.98
N ASN A 742 -18.27 -20.47 33.19
CA ASN A 742 -17.06 -21.13 33.67
C ASN A 742 -16.14 -20.13 34.38
N ASN A 743 -15.81 -20.38 35.65
CA ASN A 743 -14.96 -19.51 36.47
C ASN A 743 -13.48 -19.44 36.02
N ARG A 744 -13.05 -20.31 35.10
CA ARG A 744 -11.70 -20.33 34.51
C ARG A 744 -11.64 -19.76 33.10
N VAL A 745 -12.75 -19.20 32.62
CA VAL A 745 -12.82 -18.43 31.39
C VAL A 745 -13.09 -16.98 31.78
N ILE A 746 -12.21 -16.08 31.37
CA ILE A 746 -12.32 -14.65 31.68
C ILE A 746 -12.05 -13.83 30.42
N SER A 747 -12.73 -12.69 30.27
CA SER A 747 -12.39 -11.77 29.19
C SER A 747 -11.07 -11.05 29.50
N GLY A 748 -10.33 -10.66 28.46
CA GLY A 748 -9.06 -9.93 28.63
C GLY A 748 -9.25 -8.61 29.38
N LEU A 749 -10.36 -7.91 29.14
CA LEU A 749 -10.70 -6.68 29.86
C LEU A 749 -11.02 -6.94 31.32
N ASP A 750 -11.86 -7.93 31.63
CA ASP A 750 -12.21 -8.24 33.03
C ASP A 750 -10.98 -8.69 33.82
N PHE A 751 -10.09 -9.46 33.18
CA PHE A 751 -8.83 -9.88 33.78
C PHE A 751 -7.98 -8.67 34.16
N LEU A 752 -7.76 -7.75 33.22
CA LEU A 752 -6.97 -6.53 33.46
C LEU A 752 -7.65 -5.60 34.47
N TYR A 753 -8.99 -5.43 34.39
CA TYR A 753 -9.78 -4.63 35.33
C TYR A 753 -9.58 -5.10 36.77
N LYS A 754 -9.73 -6.40 37.01
CA LYS A 754 -9.57 -7.01 38.34
C LYS A 754 -8.15 -6.84 38.88
N ILE A 755 -7.13 -7.09 38.06
CA ILE A 755 -5.73 -6.91 38.46
C ILE A 755 -5.45 -5.43 38.78
N ASN A 756 -5.90 -4.50 37.95
CA ASN A 756 -5.71 -3.06 38.16
C ASN A 756 -6.44 -2.53 39.40
N ASN A 757 -7.52 -3.20 39.83
CA ASN A 757 -8.24 -2.91 41.08
C ASN A 757 -7.73 -3.72 42.29
N ASN A 758 -6.56 -4.37 42.18
CA ASN A 758 -5.94 -5.20 43.22
C ASN A 758 -6.81 -6.38 43.70
N GLU A 759 -7.69 -6.89 42.84
CA GLU A 759 -8.41 -8.13 43.11
C GLU A 759 -7.49 -9.34 42.93
N LYS A 760 -7.60 -10.33 43.83
CA LYS A 760 -6.79 -11.55 43.75
C LYS A 760 -7.37 -12.52 42.72
N ILE A 761 -6.64 -12.74 41.62
CA ILE A 761 -6.94 -13.77 40.62
C ILE A 761 -5.87 -14.88 40.68
N SER A 762 -6.32 -16.14 40.69
CA SER A 762 -5.41 -17.29 40.55
C SER A 762 -5.28 -17.66 39.06
N VAL A 763 -4.09 -17.49 38.49
CA VAL A 763 -3.83 -17.77 37.06
C VAL A 763 -3.42 -19.22 36.77
N GLY A 764 -2.93 -19.95 37.79
CA GLY A 764 -2.39 -21.30 37.61
C GLY A 764 -1.00 -21.31 36.94
N GLN A 765 -0.62 -22.45 36.36
CA GLN A 765 0.68 -22.63 35.69
C GLN A 765 0.56 -22.46 34.18
N GLU A 766 -0.49 -22.96 33.54
CA GLU A 766 -0.67 -22.94 32.09
C GLU A 766 -1.84 -22.03 31.69
N VAL A 767 -1.54 -20.91 31.03
CA VAL A 767 -2.51 -19.90 30.61
C VAL A 767 -2.53 -19.79 29.08
N VAL A 768 -3.73 -19.74 28.50
CA VAL A 768 -3.92 -19.45 27.07
C VAL A 768 -4.67 -18.15 26.90
N VAL A 769 -4.18 -17.29 26.02
CA VAL A 769 -4.82 -16.03 25.64
C VAL A 769 -5.25 -16.10 24.18
N ILE A 770 -6.55 -15.96 23.91
CA ILE A 770 -7.09 -15.92 22.55
C ILE A 770 -7.21 -14.47 22.09
N GLY A 771 -6.44 -14.07 21.09
CA GLY A 771 -6.47 -12.71 20.55
C GLY A 771 -5.09 -12.24 20.08
N GLY A 772 -5.06 -11.15 19.31
CA GLY A 772 -3.81 -10.58 18.78
C GLY A 772 -3.67 -9.07 18.96
N GLY A 773 -4.60 -8.41 19.64
CA GLY A 773 -4.56 -6.97 19.90
C GLY A 773 -3.82 -6.61 21.18
N ASN A 774 -3.64 -5.31 21.45
CA ASN A 774 -2.92 -4.82 22.63
C ASN A 774 -3.47 -5.40 23.96
N THR A 775 -4.79 -5.52 24.11
CA THR A 775 -5.41 -6.18 25.28
C THR A 775 -4.94 -7.62 25.47
N ALA A 776 -4.75 -8.38 24.39
CA ALA A 776 -4.26 -9.76 24.46
C ALA A 776 -2.80 -9.80 24.91
N ILE A 777 -1.95 -8.90 24.38
CA ILE A 777 -0.55 -8.79 24.78
C ILE A 777 -0.45 -8.37 26.25
N ASP A 778 -1.19 -7.35 26.67
CA ASP A 778 -1.18 -6.83 28.04
C ASP A 778 -1.67 -7.89 29.05
N ALA A 779 -2.73 -8.64 28.71
CA ALA A 779 -3.19 -9.76 29.54
C ALA A 779 -2.14 -10.89 29.61
N ALA A 780 -1.50 -11.23 28.48
CA ALA A 780 -0.49 -12.27 28.42
C ALA A 780 0.77 -11.92 29.24
N ARG A 781 1.28 -10.69 29.11
CA ARG A 781 2.44 -10.21 29.88
C ARG A 781 2.12 -10.12 31.37
N THR A 782 0.92 -9.66 31.72
CA THR A 782 0.46 -9.63 33.11
C THR A 782 0.40 -11.05 33.70
N ALA A 783 -0.20 -12.01 32.99
CA ALA A 783 -0.25 -13.41 33.43
C ALA A 783 1.14 -14.05 33.54
N LYS A 784 2.06 -13.76 32.61
CA LYS A 784 3.44 -14.23 32.63
C LYS A 784 4.19 -13.76 33.87
N ARG A 785 4.04 -12.48 34.23
CA ARG A 785 4.65 -11.87 35.42
C ARG A 785 4.03 -12.34 36.73
N MET A 786 2.81 -12.90 36.69
CA MET A 786 2.21 -13.63 37.81
C MET A 786 2.74 -15.07 37.96
N GLY A 787 3.70 -15.49 37.12
CA GLY A 787 4.40 -16.77 37.23
C GLY A 787 3.89 -17.87 36.29
N ALA A 788 2.95 -17.56 35.39
CA ALA A 788 2.40 -18.55 34.47
C ALA A 788 3.25 -18.75 33.19
N ASN A 789 3.16 -19.94 32.60
CA ASN A 789 3.52 -20.20 31.22
C ASN A 789 2.36 -19.77 30.32
N VAL A 790 2.61 -18.80 29.44
CA VAL A 790 1.57 -18.18 28.63
C VAL A 790 1.76 -18.52 27.16
N THR A 791 0.66 -18.97 26.53
CA THR A 791 0.56 -19.11 25.07
C THR A 791 -0.51 -18.17 24.53
N ILE A 792 -0.14 -17.27 23.64
CA ILE A 792 -1.09 -16.49 22.84
C ILE A 792 -1.47 -17.33 21.63
N VAL A 793 -2.76 -17.44 21.34
CA VAL A 793 -3.28 -18.14 20.16
C VAL A 793 -3.97 -17.11 19.29
N TYR A 794 -3.51 -17.01 18.04
CA TYR A 794 -4.03 -16.09 17.06
C TYR A 794 -4.40 -16.79 15.76
N ARG A 795 -5.61 -16.51 15.26
CA ARG A 795 -6.21 -17.14 14.08
C ARG A 795 -5.57 -16.76 12.73
N ARG A 796 -4.52 -15.94 12.72
CA ARG A 796 -3.89 -15.33 11.53
C ARG A 796 -2.37 -15.29 11.71
N THR A 797 -1.64 -14.68 10.77
CA THR A 797 -0.17 -14.57 10.86
C THR A 797 0.25 -13.49 11.86
N ARG A 798 1.55 -13.46 12.18
CA ARG A 798 2.16 -12.52 13.14
C ARG A 798 2.01 -11.07 12.69
N GLU A 799 2.14 -10.84 11.39
CA GLU A 799 2.08 -9.51 10.75
C GLU A 799 0.66 -8.96 10.72
N GLU A 800 -0.35 -9.84 10.79
CA GLU A 800 -1.76 -9.46 10.87
C GLU A 800 -2.24 -9.25 12.32
N MET A 801 -1.35 -9.35 13.32
CA MET A 801 -1.68 -9.05 14.72
C MET A 801 -1.93 -7.55 14.88
N PRO A 802 -3.09 -7.12 15.46
CA PRO A 802 -3.37 -5.70 15.66
C PRO A 802 -2.55 -5.00 16.76
N ALA A 803 -1.78 -5.73 17.56
CA ALA A 803 -0.95 -5.15 18.61
C ALA A 803 0.29 -4.42 18.04
N GLU A 804 0.83 -3.47 18.81
CA GLU A 804 2.05 -2.76 18.42
C GLU A 804 3.24 -3.73 18.29
N ILE A 805 4.08 -3.53 17.29
CA ILE A 805 5.16 -4.47 16.94
C ILE A 805 6.17 -4.58 18.10
N GLU A 806 6.47 -3.47 18.78
CA GLU A 806 7.34 -3.43 19.95
C GLU A 806 6.77 -4.26 21.10
N GLU A 807 5.45 -4.20 21.31
CA GLU A 807 4.77 -4.95 22.38
C GLU A 807 4.76 -6.45 22.09
N ILE A 808 4.60 -6.85 20.82
CA ILE A 808 4.72 -8.25 20.39
C ILE A 808 6.15 -8.75 20.64
N LYS A 809 7.17 -7.97 20.24
CA LYS A 809 8.58 -8.32 20.46
C LYS A 809 8.92 -8.44 21.95
N GLU A 810 8.45 -7.50 22.77
CA GLU A 810 8.69 -7.55 24.22
C GLU A 810 7.96 -8.72 24.90
N ALA A 811 6.79 -9.13 24.39
CA ALA A 811 6.11 -10.33 24.86
C ALA A 811 6.93 -11.61 24.56
N GLU A 812 7.49 -11.71 23.35
CA GLU A 812 8.37 -12.82 22.95
C GLU A 812 9.67 -12.81 23.79
N ASN A 813 10.27 -11.64 24.02
CA ASN A 813 11.45 -11.47 24.86
C ASN A 813 11.20 -11.91 26.33
N GLU A 814 9.97 -11.73 26.84
CA GLU A 814 9.56 -12.24 28.17
C GLU A 814 9.25 -13.75 28.17
N GLY A 815 9.41 -14.44 27.04
CA GLY A 815 9.23 -15.89 26.89
C GLY A 815 7.78 -16.32 26.69
N ILE A 816 6.90 -15.43 26.21
CA ILE A 816 5.52 -15.76 25.84
C ILE A 816 5.54 -16.44 24.48
N LYS A 817 4.87 -17.59 24.36
CA LYS A 817 4.74 -18.31 23.10
C LYS A 817 3.59 -17.73 22.28
N ILE A 818 3.80 -17.46 20.99
CA ILE A 818 2.75 -17.01 20.08
C ILE A 818 2.48 -18.12 19.07
N GLN A 819 1.32 -18.74 19.17
CA GLN A 819 0.82 -19.76 18.24
C GLN A 819 -0.08 -19.10 17.20
N LEU A 820 0.38 -19.11 15.96
CA LEU A 820 -0.29 -18.50 14.81
C LEU A 820 -1.16 -19.54 14.08
N LEU A 821 -2.08 -19.06 13.25
CA LEU A 821 -2.97 -19.89 12.42
C LEU A 821 -3.70 -20.99 13.22
N GLN A 822 -4.10 -20.69 14.45
CA GLN A 822 -4.80 -21.64 15.31
C GLN A 822 -5.96 -20.95 16.03
N ASN A 823 -7.01 -21.71 16.35
CA ASN A 823 -8.14 -21.22 17.13
C ASN A 823 -8.74 -22.35 17.98
N ILE A 824 -9.76 -22.03 18.77
CA ILE A 824 -10.44 -22.95 19.70
C ILE A 824 -11.85 -23.31 19.23
N LYS A 825 -12.25 -24.56 19.47
CA LYS A 825 -13.54 -25.14 19.05
C LYS A 825 -14.49 -25.34 20.22
N SER A 826 -14.04 -25.99 21.28
CA SER A 826 -14.85 -26.34 22.44
C SER A 826 -14.03 -26.35 23.73
N ILE A 827 -14.71 -26.23 24.87
CA ILE A 827 -14.10 -26.24 26.21
C ILE A 827 -14.88 -27.23 27.09
N LYS A 828 -14.16 -28.05 27.85
CA LYS A 828 -14.75 -28.94 28.87
C LYS A 828 -14.01 -28.79 30.20
N SER A 829 -14.76 -28.70 31.29
CA SER A 829 -14.18 -28.74 32.64
C SER A 829 -13.73 -30.17 32.95
N THR A 830 -12.51 -30.32 33.49
CA THR A 830 -11.96 -31.61 33.91
C THR A 830 -12.18 -31.85 35.40
N SER A 831 -12.09 -33.11 35.83
CA SER A 831 -12.12 -33.48 37.25
C SER A 831 -10.93 -32.94 38.05
N SER A 832 -9.85 -32.55 37.37
CA SER A 832 -8.62 -32.00 37.95
C SER A 832 -8.67 -30.48 38.18
N ASN A 833 -9.85 -29.86 38.08
CA ASN A 833 -10.03 -28.41 38.18
C ASN A 833 -9.21 -27.66 37.11
N LYS A 834 -9.13 -28.21 35.89
CA LYS A 834 -8.53 -27.60 34.70
C LYS A 834 -9.56 -27.50 33.57
N LEU A 835 -9.21 -26.79 32.50
CA LEU A 835 -9.95 -26.74 31.25
C LEU A 835 -9.28 -27.66 30.22
N ALA A 836 -10.02 -28.62 29.69
CA ALA A 836 -9.66 -29.30 28.45
C ALA A 836 -10.18 -28.45 27.27
N VAL A 837 -9.28 -27.82 26.53
CA VAL A 837 -9.62 -26.95 25.39
C VAL A 837 -9.26 -27.66 24.09
N GLU A 838 -10.22 -27.74 23.18
CA GLU A 838 -10.02 -28.28 21.83
C GLU A 838 -9.56 -27.17 20.89
N PHE A 839 -8.34 -27.30 20.38
CA PHE A 839 -7.72 -26.43 19.38
C PHE A 839 -7.84 -27.05 18.00
N PHE A 840 -7.73 -26.22 16.96
CA PHE A 840 -7.63 -26.66 15.56
C PHE A 840 -6.81 -25.66 14.74
N ASP A 841 -6.16 -26.15 13.70
CA ASP A 841 -5.34 -25.34 12.81
C ASP A 841 -6.17 -24.68 11.72
N MET A 842 -5.68 -23.53 11.25
CA MET A 842 -6.33 -22.70 10.26
C MET A 842 -5.42 -22.47 9.06
N ARG A 843 -6.03 -22.21 7.91
CA ARG A 843 -5.36 -21.69 6.71
C ARG A 843 -6.00 -20.40 6.26
N LEU A 844 -5.23 -19.55 5.60
CA LEU A 844 -5.75 -18.33 5.00
C LEU A 844 -6.40 -18.64 3.65
N SER A 845 -7.57 -18.03 3.41
CA SER A 845 -8.32 -18.10 2.16
C SER A 845 -8.38 -16.72 1.47
N GLU A 846 -9.48 -16.39 0.80
CA GLU A 846 -9.67 -15.12 0.09
C GLU A 846 -9.63 -13.90 1.03
N PHE A 847 -9.40 -12.72 0.44
CA PHE A 847 -9.38 -11.46 1.17
C PHE A 847 -10.80 -11.09 1.65
N ASP A 848 -10.92 -10.51 2.85
CA ASP A 848 -12.11 -9.83 3.30
C ASP A 848 -12.10 -8.35 2.90
N LYS A 849 -13.18 -7.63 3.20
CA LYS A 849 -13.30 -6.19 2.89
C LYS A 849 -12.29 -5.32 3.64
N SER A 850 -11.60 -5.84 4.66
CA SER A 850 -10.52 -5.10 5.34
C SER A 850 -9.16 -5.28 4.66
N GLY A 851 -9.11 -6.00 3.53
CA GLY A 851 -7.89 -6.34 2.83
C GLY A 851 -7.06 -7.45 3.50
N ARG A 852 -7.63 -8.14 4.49
CA ARG A 852 -6.97 -9.26 5.21
C ARG A 852 -7.49 -10.60 4.73
N ARG A 853 -6.69 -11.65 4.80
CA ARG A 853 -7.18 -12.98 4.42
C ARG A 853 -8.13 -13.54 5.48
N ARG A 854 -9.17 -14.24 5.01
CA ARG A 854 -10.12 -14.93 5.88
C ARG A 854 -9.49 -16.24 6.38
N PRO A 855 -9.36 -16.43 7.69
CA PRO A 855 -8.89 -17.70 8.23
C PRO A 855 -10.02 -18.75 8.18
N VAL A 856 -9.69 -19.95 7.73
CA VAL A 856 -10.61 -21.09 7.56
C VAL A 856 -10.03 -22.30 8.28
N GLU A 857 -10.89 -23.05 8.97
CA GLU A 857 -10.52 -24.31 9.65
C GLU A 857 -9.93 -25.34 8.67
N ILE A 858 -8.87 -26.03 9.11
CA ILE A 858 -8.35 -27.22 8.45
C ILE A 858 -9.06 -28.43 9.04
N GLU A 859 -9.81 -29.17 8.23
CA GLU A 859 -10.51 -30.38 8.68
C GLU A 859 -9.54 -31.41 9.28
N ALA A 860 -9.99 -32.12 10.31
CA ALA A 860 -9.25 -33.17 11.02
C ALA A 860 -7.91 -32.73 11.67
N SER A 861 -7.75 -31.43 11.95
CA SER A 861 -6.57 -30.88 12.67
C SER A 861 -6.78 -30.70 14.18
N SER A 862 -7.91 -31.16 14.74
CA SER A 862 -8.24 -30.84 16.13
C SER A 862 -7.47 -31.67 17.15
N PHE A 863 -7.06 -31.03 18.24
CA PHE A 863 -6.38 -31.66 19.37
C PHE A 863 -6.75 -30.99 20.69
N VAL A 864 -6.63 -31.71 21.80
CA VAL A 864 -7.02 -31.23 23.13
C VAL A 864 -5.79 -30.95 23.98
N ARG A 865 -5.77 -29.80 24.67
CA ARG A 865 -4.75 -29.44 25.67
C ARG A 865 -5.42 -29.04 26.97
N GLU A 866 -4.88 -29.51 28.09
CA GLU A 866 -5.31 -29.06 29.42
C GLU A 866 -4.61 -27.77 29.83
N ILE A 867 -5.38 -26.80 30.33
CA ILE A 867 -4.91 -25.49 30.78
C ILE A 867 -5.58 -25.09 32.11
N ASP A 868 -4.99 -24.15 32.84
CA ASP A 868 -5.55 -23.66 34.11
C ASP A 868 -6.49 -22.47 33.92
N LEU A 869 -6.19 -21.57 32.98
CA LEU A 869 -6.98 -20.36 32.71
C LEU A 869 -7.02 -20.04 31.21
N LEU A 870 -8.21 -19.68 30.72
CA LEU A 870 -8.43 -19.17 29.38
C LEU A 870 -8.82 -17.68 29.42
N ILE A 871 -8.05 -16.85 28.75
CA ILE A 871 -8.32 -15.41 28.62
C ILE A 871 -8.79 -15.12 27.19
N LEU A 872 -10.00 -14.58 27.04
CA LEU A 872 -10.61 -14.25 25.75
C LEU A 872 -10.47 -12.75 25.46
N ALA A 873 -9.63 -12.38 24.50
CA ALA A 873 -9.36 -10.99 24.09
C ALA A 873 -9.71 -10.78 22.60
N ILE A 874 -10.97 -11.03 22.25
CA ILE A 874 -11.43 -11.17 20.85
C ILE A 874 -12.22 -9.94 20.34
N GLY A 875 -12.45 -8.94 21.18
CA GLY A 875 -13.06 -7.67 20.79
C GLY A 875 -13.90 -7.05 21.90
N GLN A 876 -14.38 -5.84 21.63
CA GLN A 876 -15.14 -5.03 22.57
C GLN A 876 -16.36 -4.44 21.86
N LYS A 877 -17.43 -4.15 22.60
CA LYS A 877 -18.64 -3.51 22.10
C LYS A 877 -19.03 -2.31 23.00
N PRO A 878 -19.75 -1.33 22.45
CA PRO A 878 -20.26 -0.19 23.22
C PRO A 878 -21.20 -0.61 24.36
N ALA A 879 -20.98 -0.05 25.55
CA ALA A 879 -21.82 -0.27 26.73
C ALA A 879 -23.00 0.73 26.75
N LEU A 880 -23.97 0.55 25.83
CA LEU A 880 -25.08 1.50 25.62
C LEU A 880 -26.37 1.17 26.38
N ASN A 881 -26.41 0.03 27.08
CA ASN A 881 -27.64 -0.45 27.71
C ASN A 881 -28.16 0.52 28.77
N GLY A 882 -29.39 1.01 28.56
CA GLY A 882 -30.11 1.88 29.50
C GLY A 882 -29.76 3.37 29.39
N LEU A 883 -28.78 3.77 28.56
CA LEU A 883 -28.39 5.19 28.45
C LEU A 883 -29.46 6.08 27.79
N PHE A 884 -30.21 5.55 26.81
CA PHE A 884 -31.18 6.30 26.00
C PHE A 884 -32.35 5.41 25.55
N ASP A 885 -33.48 6.04 25.23
CA ASP A 885 -34.52 5.40 24.42
C ASP A 885 -34.00 5.13 23.01
N LYS A 886 -34.28 3.92 22.49
CA LYS A 886 -33.74 3.43 21.21
C LYS A 886 -34.10 4.30 20.00
N GLU A 887 -35.05 5.22 20.13
CA GLU A 887 -35.50 6.11 19.07
C GLU A 887 -34.62 7.37 18.90
N LEU A 888 -33.80 7.73 19.91
CA LEU A 888 -33.00 8.97 19.89
C LEU A 888 -31.63 8.83 19.20
N ILE A 889 -31.06 7.63 19.15
CA ILE A 889 -29.72 7.39 18.60
C ILE A 889 -29.73 6.19 17.67
N LYS A 890 -29.28 6.41 16.43
CA LYS A 890 -29.08 5.33 15.45
C LYS A 890 -27.77 4.59 15.72
N LEU A 891 -27.82 3.27 15.67
CA LEU A 891 -26.64 2.42 15.79
C LEU A 891 -26.20 1.88 14.42
N ASN A 892 -24.89 1.74 14.26
CA ASN A 892 -24.26 1.01 13.18
C ASN A 892 -24.43 -0.51 13.37
N ARG A 893 -24.16 -1.29 12.31
CA ARG A 893 -24.27 -2.77 12.36
C ARG A 893 -23.39 -3.44 13.41
N ASN A 894 -22.28 -2.80 13.79
CA ASN A 894 -21.35 -3.25 14.81
C ASN A 894 -21.73 -2.79 16.24
N GLY A 895 -22.86 -2.10 16.41
CA GLY A 895 -23.35 -1.59 17.69
C GLY A 895 -22.78 -0.23 18.11
N THR A 896 -21.90 0.41 17.31
CA THR A 896 -21.42 1.78 17.58
C THR A 896 -22.47 2.84 17.23
N ILE A 897 -22.34 4.02 17.83
CA ILE A 897 -23.22 5.16 17.53
C ILE A 897 -22.93 5.65 16.11
N PHE A 898 -23.99 5.85 15.32
CA PHE A 898 -23.91 6.51 14.03
C PHE A 898 -23.90 8.03 14.23
N CYS A 899 -22.88 8.69 13.67
CA CYS A 899 -22.79 10.14 13.59
C CYS A 899 -23.00 10.61 12.14
N SER A 900 -23.74 11.70 11.96
CA SER A 900 -24.06 12.29 10.65
C SER A 900 -22.88 13.05 10.03
N SER A 901 -21.90 13.45 10.86
CA SER A 901 -20.68 14.12 10.45
C SER A 901 -19.46 13.57 11.17
N HIS A 902 -18.27 13.87 10.65
CA HIS A 902 -17.00 13.53 11.28
C HIS A 902 -16.74 14.30 12.59
N LYS A 903 -17.62 15.27 12.95
CA LYS A 903 -17.54 16.03 14.21
C LYS A 903 -18.40 15.42 15.32
N GLY A 904 -18.98 14.24 15.12
CA GLY A 904 -19.65 13.49 16.18
C GLY A 904 -21.13 13.86 16.41
N GLU A 905 -21.73 14.65 15.52
CA GLU A 905 -23.16 14.99 15.56
C GLU A 905 -24.02 13.72 15.41
N THR A 906 -24.99 13.51 16.30
CA THR A 906 -25.93 12.39 16.21
C THR A 906 -27.20 12.79 15.44
N MET A 907 -28.27 11.99 15.53
CA MET A 907 -29.58 12.37 14.99
C MET A 907 -30.32 13.39 15.87
N SER A 908 -29.97 13.50 17.15
CA SER A 908 -30.49 14.55 18.03
C SER A 908 -29.56 15.75 17.98
N GLU A 909 -30.11 16.96 17.81
CA GLU A 909 -29.34 18.20 17.66
C GLU A 909 -28.52 18.54 18.91
N ASP A 910 -28.97 18.13 20.09
CA ASP A 910 -28.32 18.40 21.38
C ASP A 910 -27.42 17.26 21.88
N ILE A 911 -27.31 16.15 21.13
CA ILE A 911 -26.52 14.97 21.51
C ILE A 911 -25.39 14.74 20.50
N PHE A 912 -24.19 14.63 21.03
CA PHE A 912 -22.94 14.39 20.32
C PHE A 912 -22.28 13.13 20.87
N ALA A 913 -21.45 12.46 20.07
CA ALA A 913 -20.73 11.27 20.49
C ALA A 913 -19.30 11.26 19.93
N GLY A 914 -18.38 10.62 20.65
CA GLY A 914 -17.02 10.40 20.16
C GLY A 914 -16.20 9.44 21.02
N GLY A 915 -15.03 9.10 20.51
CA GLY A 915 -14.20 8.02 21.04
C GLY A 915 -14.70 6.65 20.61
N ASP A 916 -14.34 5.62 21.37
CA ASP A 916 -14.57 4.23 20.97
C ASP A 916 -16.06 3.86 20.79
N VAL A 917 -16.96 4.64 21.39
CA VAL A 917 -18.41 4.45 21.22
C VAL A 917 -18.90 4.71 19.78
N VAL A 918 -18.14 5.49 19.00
CA VAL A 918 -18.42 5.81 17.59
C VAL A 918 -17.57 4.95 16.66
N THR A 919 -16.27 4.87 16.91
CA THR A 919 -15.31 4.21 16.00
C THR A 919 -15.08 2.72 16.29
N GLY A 920 -15.48 2.23 17.46
CA GLY A 920 -14.91 1.02 18.05
C GLY A 920 -13.54 1.31 18.68
N PRO A 921 -12.88 0.28 19.25
CA PRO A 921 -11.61 0.43 19.96
C PRO A 921 -10.57 1.19 19.12
N SER A 922 -10.10 2.33 19.63
CA SER A 922 -9.15 3.22 18.98
C SER A 922 -7.99 3.56 19.92
N THR A 923 -7.04 4.37 19.43
CA THR A 923 -5.91 4.81 20.26
C THR A 923 -6.25 6.07 21.05
N VAL A 924 -5.56 6.29 22.18
CA VAL A 924 -5.80 7.45 23.06
C VAL A 924 -5.77 8.77 22.28
N VAL A 925 -4.77 8.95 21.40
CA VAL A 925 -4.62 10.19 20.63
C VAL A 925 -5.74 10.40 19.59
N GLU A 926 -6.33 9.33 19.05
CA GLU A 926 -7.49 9.42 18.15
C GLU A 926 -8.74 9.86 18.90
N ALA A 927 -8.96 9.34 20.11
CA ALA A 927 -10.04 9.78 20.98
C ALA A 927 -9.93 11.28 21.32
N ILE A 928 -8.71 11.78 21.57
CA ILE A 928 -8.47 13.22 21.81
C ILE A 928 -8.82 14.05 20.57
N GLY A 929 -8.37 13.64 19.39
CA GLY A 929 -8.68 14.34 18.13
C GLY A 929 -10.17 14.37 17.79
N GLN A 930 -10.91 13.30 18.10
CA GLN A 930 -12.37 13.28 17.96
C GLN A 930 -13.05 14.21 18.97
N ALA A 931 -12.57 14.23 20.21
CA ALA A 931 -13.09 15.09 21.26
C ALA A 931 -12.95 16.58 20.92
N GLN A 932 -11.82 16.96 20.29
CA GLN A 932 -11.58 18.31 19.77
C GLN A 932 -12.63 18.69 18.72
N LYS A 933 -12.83 17.86 17.69
CA LYS A 933 -13.82 18.10 16.64
C LYS A 933 -15.25 18.18 17.17
N ALA A 934 -15.58 17.33 18.14
CA ALA A 934 -16.88 17.35 18.81
C ALA A 934 -17.08 18.61 19.65
N ALA A 935 -16.03 19.14 20.30
CA ALA A 935 -16.12 20.41 21.01
C ALA A 935 -16.47 21.57 20.07
N GLU A 936 -15.89 21.62 18.86
CA GLU A 936 -16.25 22.62 17.85
C GLU A 936 -17.71 22.49 17.39
N ALA A 937 -18.22 21.27 17.21
CA ALA A 937 -19.61 21.07 16.83
C ALA A 937 -20.59 21.46 17.95
N ILE A 938 -20.26 21.14 19.20
CA ILE A 938 -21.04 21.55 20.37
C ILE A 938 -21.06 23.07 20.49
N ASP A 939 -19.91 23.73 20.35
CA ASP A 939 -19.80 25.19 20.38
C ASP A 939 -20.62 25.85 19.26
N LYS A 940 -20.52 25.31 18.04
CA LYS A 940 -21.34 25.76 16.90
C LYS A 940 -22.84 25.65 17.17
N TYR A 941 -23.27 24.57 17.81
CA TYR A 941 -24.67 24.38 18.20
C TYR A 941 -25.13 25.37 19.28
N LEU A 942 -24.24 25.75 20.20
CA LEU A 942 -24.58 26.59 21.36
C LEU A 942 -24.47 28.11 21.08
N THR A 943 -23.52 28.56 20.25
CA THR A 943 -23.18 29.99 20.09
C THR A 943 -22.78 30.40 18.66
N ASP A 944 -23.30 29.73 17.63
CA ASP A 944 -22.94 29.91 16.19
C ASP A 944 -21.50 29.51 15.79
N GLY A 945 -20.64 29.25 16.77
CA GLY A 945 -19.26 28.78 16.59
C GLY A 945 -18.25 29.91 16.45
N GLN A 946 -16.97 29.55 16.30
CA GLN A 946 -15.86 30.49 16.09
C GLN A 946 -15.29 30.32 14.68
N GLU A 947 -14.79 31.39 14.07
CA GLU A 947 -14.07 31.29 12.79
C GLU A 947 -12.80 30.43 12.94
N GLU A 948 -12.11 30.58 14.06
CA GLU A 948 -10.90 29.83 14.39
C GLU A 948 -10.85 29.50 15.88
N TYR A 949 -10.52 28.25 16.21
CA TYR A 949 -10.42 27.77 17.58
C TYR A 949 -8.98 27.82 18.10
N PRO A 950 -8.74 28.04 19.40
CA PRO A 950 -7.39 28.22 19.97
C PRO A 950 -6.39 27.09 19.64
N TRP A 951 -6.87 25.86 19.54
CA TRP A 951 -6.07 24.67 19.24
C TRP A 951 -5.82 24.45 17.74
N ASN A 952 -6.49 25.19 16.86
CA ASN A 952 -6.24 25.13 15.42
C ASN A 952 -5.12 26.11 14.98
N ILE A 953 -4.74 27.04 15.86
CA ILE A 953 -3.68 28.02 15.63
C ILE A 953 -2.33 27.38 15.96
N MET A 954 -1.46 27.27 14.95
CA MET A 954 -0.08 26.80 15.13
C MET A 954 0.79 27.96 15.60
N ASP A 955 1.41 27.82 16.78
CA ASP A 955 2.37 28.80 17.29
C ASP A 955 3.56 29.01 16.33
N GLU A 956 3.93 30.27 16.12
CA GLU A 956 5.22 30.62 15.55
C GLU A 956 6.37 30.17 16.45
N ILE A 957 7.45 29.72 15.84
CA ILE A 957 8.60 29.18 16.57
C ILE A 957 9.67 30.26 16.67
N GLU A 958 9.73 30.92 17.82
CA GLU A 958 10.71 31.98 18.14
C GLU A 958 12.09 31.40 18.57
N VAL A 959 12.49 30.28 17.97
CA VAL A 959 13.80 29.65 18.21
C VAL A 959 14.63 29.79 16.95
N LYS A 960 15.85 30.31 17.10
CA LYS A 960 16.79 30.48 15.99
C LYS A 960 16.97 29.16 15.25
N PHE A 961 16.79 29.19 13.93
CA PHE A 961 16.99 28.06 13.05
C PHE A 961 17.74 28.52 11.81
N ASP A 962 18.81 27.80 11.47
CA ASP A 962 19.56 28.01 10.24
C ASP A 962 19.19 26.88 9.26
N PRO A 963 18.43 27.15 8.20
CA PRO A 963 18.03 26.13 7.23
C PRO A 963 19.20 25.63 6.37
N GLU A 964 20.33 26.34 6.35
CA GLU A 964 21.54 25.96 5.61
C GLU A 964 22.50 25.11 6.48
N GLU A 965 22.20 24.93 7.78
CA GLU A 965 22.99 24.07 8.66
C GLU A 965 22.73 22.59 8.35
N GLU A 966 23.81 21.82 8.20
CA GLU A 966 23.71 20.38 7.95
C GLU A 966 23.00 19.67 9.11
N PRO A 967 22.12 18.68 8.82
CA PRO A 967 21.48 17.91 9.87
C PRO A 967 22.52 17.21 10.76
N VAL A 968 22.29 17.25 12.07
CA VAL A 968 23.17 16.59 13.05
C VAL A 968 23.38 15.10 12.74
N ASP A 969 24.58 14.58 13.01
CA ASP A 969 25.06 13.27 12.56
C ASP A 969 24.85 12.12 13.57
N TYR A 970 24.45 12.43 14.81
CA TYR A 970 24.30 11.41 15.85
C TYR A 970 23.01 10.58 15.73
N GLU A 971 23.13 9.31 16.10
CA GLU A 971 22.05 8.31 16.01
C GLU A 971 20.85 8.61 16.92
N ARG A 972 19.69 8.05 16.53
CA ARG A 972 18.46 8.07 17.32
C ARG A 972 18.69 7.50 18.72
N ALA A 973 18.32 8.27 19.75
CA ALA A 973 18.42 7.83 21.13
C ALA A 973 17.50 6.63 21.45
N LYS A 974 18.06 5.64 22.15
CA LYS A 974 17.36 4.40 22.56
C LYS A 974 16.55 4.62 23.83
N ASN A 975 15.39 3.96 23.92
CA ASN A 975 14.57 3.98 25.12
C ASN A 975 15.27 3.23 26.26
N ILE A 976 15.11 3.72 27.50
CA ILE A 976 15.67 3.07 28.69
C ILE A 976 14.63 2.05 29.18
N LEU A 977 14.97 0.76 29.16
CA LEU A 977 14.09 -0.32 29.61
C LEU A 977 14.66 -1.00 30.86
N LEU A 978 13.78 -1.41 31.78
CA LEU A 978 14.17 -2.27 32.89
C LEU A 978 14.63 -3.65 32.38
N PRO A 979 15.72 -4.23 32.95
CA PRO A 979 16.12 -5.61 32.70
C PRO A 979 14.98 -6.58 33.02
N ILE A 980 14.86 -7.66 32.25
CA ILE A 980 13.75 -8.62 32.32
C ILE A 980 13.56 -9.16 33.75
N GLU A 981 14.66 -9.40 34.45
CA GLU A 981 14.68 -9.96 35.81
C GLU A 981 14.09 -9.02 36.86
N LYS A 982 14.00 -7.73 36.55
CA LYS A 982 13.45 -6.68 37.43
C LYS A 982 12.04 -6.25 37.04
N ARG A 983 11.42 -6.89 36.04
CA ARG A 983 10.07 -6.55 35.56
C ARG A 983 9.02 -7.28 36.40
N ASP A 984 8.05 -6.53 36.91
CA ASP A 984 6.85 -7.04 37.56
C ASP A 984 5.60 -6.35 36.95
N SER A 985 4.40 -6.69 37.41
CA SER A 985 3.15 -6.15 36.83
C SER A 985 2.84 -4.69 37.25
N TYR A 986 3.60 -4.12 38.19
CA TYR A 986 3.31 -2.85 38.85
C TYR A 986 4.35 -1.77 38.54
N THR A 987 5.61 -2.17 38.37
CA THR A 987 6.75 -1.30 38.14
C THR A 987 6.83 -0.90 36.67
N GLU A 988 6.86 0.40 36.42
CA GLU A 988 6.99 0.96 35.08
C GLU A 988 8.28 0.47 34.38
N VAL A 989 8.16 -0.14 33.19
CA VAL A 989 9.27 -0.80 32.50
C VAL A 989 10.14 0.17 31.72
N GLU A 990 9.53 1.01 30.91
CA GLU A 990 10.24 2.04 30.15
C GLU A 990 10.45 3.25 31.06
N LYS A 991 11.65 3.83 31.10
CA LYS A 991 12.01 4.98 31.96
C LYS A 991 12.21 6.25 31.13
N THR A 992 12.01 7.38 31.79
CA THR A 992 12.20 8.72 31.22
C THR A 992 13.69 9.04 31.06
N TRP A 993 14.03 9.78 30.00
CA TRP A 993 15.38 10.24 29.74
C TRP A 993 15.83 11.37 30.67
N ASP A 994 17.15 11.55 30.77
CA ASP A 994 17.72 12.79 31.28
C ASP A 994 17.57 13.95 30.28
N LYS A 995 17.78 15.18 30.78
CA LYS A 995 17.64 16.41 29.98
C LYS A 995 18.58 16.45 28.77
N ILE A 996 19.82 15.99 28.91
CA ILE A 996 20.83 16.08 27.83
C ILE A 996 20.40 15.19 26.67
N THR A 997 20.01 13.95 26.98
CA THR A 997 19.53 12.99 25.98
C THR A 997 18.29 13.52 25.26
N ALA A 998 17.32 14.06 25.99
CA ALA A 998 16.09 14.59 25.38
C ALA A 998 16.31 15.84 24.51
N CYS A 999 17.15 16.79 24.95
CA CYS A 999 17.49 17.98 24.17
C CYS A 999 18.24 17.61 22.88
N LYS A 1000 19.21 16.68 22.95
CA LYS A 1000 19.91 16.16 21.77
C LYS A 1000 18.95 15.48 20.80
N GLU A 1001 18.08 14.60 21.29
CA GLU A 1001 17.12 13.95 20.39
C GLU A 1001 16.18 14.96 19.72
N ALA A 1002 15.75 16.00 20.44
CA ALA A 1002 14.92 17.07 19.88
C ALA A 1002 15.63 17.89 18.80
N GLU A 1003 16.95 18.05 18.90
CA GLU A 1003 17.79 18.76 17.92
C GLU A 1003 17.89 18.04 16.56
N ARG A 1004 17.60 16.72 16.50
CA ARG A 1004 17.52 15.96 15.23
C ARG A 1004 16.36 16.40 14.33
N CYS A 1005 15.44 17.22 14.83
CA CYS A 1005 14.27 17.70 14.09
C CYS A 1005 14.70 18.58 12.89
N LEU A 1006 14.22 18.24 11.69
CA LEU A 1006 14.52 18.97 10.45
C LEU A 1006 13.68 20.25 10.24
N ARG A 1007 12.86 20.65 11.21
CA ARG A 1007 11.99 21.85 11.14
C ARG A 1007 11.21 21.95 9.81
N CYS A 1008 10.52 20.86 9.42
CA CYS A 1008 9.83 20.75 8.13
C CYS A 1008 8.70 21.76 7.89
N GLU A 1009 8.26 22.46 8.93
CA GLU A 1009 7.31 23.57 8.86
C GLU A 1009 7.93 24.88 8.35
N TYR A 1010 9.26 24.99 8.40
CA TYR A 1010 9.96 26.17 7.91
C TYR A 1010 9.76 26.31 6.39
N LYS A 1011 9.09 27.38 5.97
CA LYS A 1011 8.96 27.79 4.57
C LYS A 1011 9.78 29.07 4.40
N LYS A 1012 10.72 29.08 3.44
CA LYS A 1012 11.44 30.30 3.07
C LYS A 1012 10.41 31.29 2.56
N GLU A 1013 10.33 32.48 3.15
CA GLU A 1013 9.55 33.56 2.55
C GLU A 1013 10.14 33.84 1.17
N GLU A 1014 9.35 33.65 0.11
CA GLU A 1014 9.72 34.14 -1.21
C GLU A 1014 9.81 35.67 -1.07
N GLU A 1015 11.04 36.20 -1.07
CA GLU A 1015 11.26 37.64 -1.19
C GLU A 1015 10.44 38.13 -2.38
N GLY A 1016 9.45 38.99 -2.10
CA GLY A 1016 8.43 39.39 -3.07
C GLY A 1016 9.04 39.79 -4.40
N SER A 1017 8.60 39.12 -5.46
CA SER A 1017 8.85 39.51 -6.85
C SER A 1017 7.88 40.60 -7.31
#